data_AF-A0AAJ1WZF3-F1
#
_entry.id   AF-A0AAJ1WZF3-F1
#
_cell.length_a   1.000
_cell.length_b   1.000
_cell.length_c   1.000
_cell.angle_alpha   90.00
_cell.angle_beta   90.00
_cell.angle_gamma   90.00
#
_symmetry.space_group_name_H-M   'P 1'
#
loop_
_entity.id
_entity.type
_entity.pdbx_description
1 polymer ?
#
loop_
_entity_poly.entity_id
_entity_poly.type
_entity_poly.pdbx_seq_one_letter_code
_entity_poly.pdbx_strand_id
1 'polypeptide(L)'
;MDASPYSDLPAPDRPGTAPGRPTEADSAARAIRESGLFDAVWYAARHPEAADDPLAHYLAHQDRPGHDPNPLFDTAWYRVQAPDAGESALLHFVARGAAAKLAPHPAFDTVWYLACNADVAGAGANPLQHYLAEGGREGRNVHPLFDTAFYLRQRPDVAEAGLNPLLHYLADGAREGVDPHPLFDSAWYLARHPEVAATGENPLVHYLRIGAQAGYDPHPLFDTAWYRAAFPEAGENALLDYLGREPEAGAEPHPLFDSPWYLEQVPDVAEAGVNPAIHYLTDGARAGLSPHPLFDPAHYLRQVPEAADARANPLLHYLKDRGGTDPHPLFDAAWYLGHNPDARGANPLLHYRTRGAALDPHPLFDAAFYRARNPDLVETGRSPLAHFVEGGAAEGRDPHPLFDSSWYLERNPDVAGSGQNPLVHFLGDGGREGRDPHPLFDVGWYRARAPDLGDANPLVHYLTHGIRAGRDPNPLFDAAWYRARHPELGPDADPLVDYVERGVHIGSEPHPLFDGGWYLRTYPELIDGHETPLHHYLHLGVAEGRDPSPDFSTRWYLDRHPDVARAGLNPLAHFAVAGRAEGRSPLPLEALHARRVAAERVALAGEIQDLHRHIGLMVLQPTFVVLIDGDDAEATRGTRASLARQIYDRAIACETRGAARDALRDRADAYLLWLRGGDELPPRALYDLACDINRAPAADLIYGDEEVAGPRGALPFFKPGWSPDYLESFDYVGRAACFRGAAVDGLLAAARSAFELTLHLDEAGAPVRHLRRILLRGPDRRFGQDEGERALIGERLARTGRTGAKVEVAAGARRYAVAPGPRDETVSTIALLPLGRAGEEARAVEAFLGRIAAIREASSHGALDPIAVLDRADDPAETALRAAGCRPVVAPEGGPARRLNAGARAASGEFLLFLDPNLEPVERHWIERMVIQFEKPAVGVVGARLIGLDGQFRHAGIVAHAGRPEPVREGNGGAEGYFFSAAAARNFLAVSGECLMTRAEAFRVAGGLDAELGAGLWDVDYCLGRRAAGLRIVYEPGAVLADTAPRRAPRTGPGEAARFAERWGARIAHDPYYNEAVLRLGPPDYDGWPQA
;
A
#
# COMPACT_ATOMS: atom_id res chain seq x y z
N MET A 1 48.48 18.96 -152.61
CA MET A 1 49.02 20.04 -153.45
C MET A 1 48.58 21.35 -152.83
N ASP A 2 49.38 22.39 -153.00
CA ASP A 2 49.15 23.83 -152.82
C ASP A 2 47.77 24.27 -152.27
N ALA A 3 47.61 24.98 -151.14
CA ALA A 3 48.54 25.37 -150.07
C ALA A 3 47.74 25.84 -148.80
N SER A 4 48.33 25.72 -147.60
CA SER A 4 48.58 26.74 -146.52
C SER A 4 47.65 27.97 -146.30
N PRO A 5 47.96 28.96 -145.40
CA PRO A 5 48.64 28.95 -144.08
C PRO A 5 47.82 29.64 -142.94
N TYR A 6 48.24 29.52 -141.66
CA TYR A 6 47.62 30.12 -140.44
C TYR A 6 46.22 29.55 -140.06
N SER A 7 45.58 29.84 -138.91
CA SER A 7 45.87 30.69 -137.71
C SER A 7 45.65 29.86 -136.39
N ASP A 8 45.32 30.30 -135.15
CA ASP A 8 44.92 31.60 -134.53
C ASP A 8 45.18 31.64 -132.98
N LEU A 9 44.54 32.56 -132.25
CA LEU A 9 44.64 32.85 -130.78
C LEU A 9 43.26 32.78 -130.05
N PRO A 10 43.17 32.90 -128.69
CA PRO A 10 44.18 32.81 -127.61
C PRO A 10 43.81 31.85 -126.43
N ALA A 11 44.72 31.74 -125.44
CA ALA A 11 44.55 31.09 -124.12
C ALA A 11 44.18 32.15 -123.01
N PRO A 12 44.32 31.95 -121.66
CA PRO A 12 44.51 30.76 -120.80
C PRO A 12 43.58 30.76 -119.53
N ASP A 13 44.03 30.19 -118.39
CA ASP A 13 43.52 30.33 -116.99
C ASP A 13 42.15 29.68 -116.63
N ARG A 14 41.85 29.19 -115.40
CA ARG A 14 42.58 29.00 -114.11
C ARG A 14 41.93 27.88 -113.23
N PRO A 15 42.51 27.48 -112.07
CA PRO A 15 42.03 26.36 -111.23
C PRO A 15 41.32 26.78 -109.92
N GLY A 16 40.79 25.79 -109.19
CA GLY A 16 40.27 25.89 -107.81
C GLY A 16 38.76 25.60 -107.71
N THR A 17 38.23 24.99 -106.65
CA THR A 17 38.83 24.56 -105.36
C THR A 17 38.44 23.11 -105.01
N ALA A 18 39.16 22.50 -104.06
CA ALA A 18 38.83 21.19 -103.48
C ALA A 18 37.44 21.20 -102.80
N PRO A 19 36.83 20.03 -102.52
CA PRO A 19 35.78 19.97 -101.50
C PRO A 19 36.33 20.60 -100.21
N GLY A 20 35.55 21.53 -99.63
CA GLY A 20 35.88 22.04 -98.31
C GLY A 20 36.03 20.86 -97.36
N ARG A 21 37.04 20.91 -96.47
CA ARG A 21 36.95 20.09 -95.26
C ARG A 21 35.59 20.40 -94.62
N PRO A 22 34.84 19.41 -94.11
CA PRO A 22 33.65 19.70 -93.32
C PRO A 22 34.06 20.74 -92.27
N THR A 23 33.25 21.77 -92.10
CA THR A 23 33.50 22.77 -91.06
C THR A 23 33.53 22.06 -89.71
N GLU A 24 34.16 22.65 -88.70
CA GLU A 24 34.18 22.02 -87.37
C GLU A 24 32.74 21.82 -86.84
N ALA A 25 31.79 22.69 -87.24
CA ALA A 25 30.35 22.51 -87.07
C ALA A 25 29.76 21.30 -87.83
N ASP A 26 30.08 21.06 -89.10
CA ASP A 26 29.62 19.88 -89.86
C ASP A 26 30.13 18.56 -89.21
N SER A 27 31.39 18.57 -88.77
CA SER A 27 32.03 17.43 -88.11
C SER A 27 31.44 17.18 -86.73
N ALA A 28 31.20 18.25 -85.95
CA ALA A 28 30.52 18.21 -84.66
C ALA A 28 29.08 17.69 -84.79
N ALA A 29 28.29 18.24 -85.72
CA ALA A 29 26.92 17.81 -85.98
C ALA A 29 26.83 16.32 -86.35
N ARG A 30 27.78 15.83 -87.15
CA ARG A 30 27.87 14.39 -87.45
C ARG A 30 28.17 13.56 -86.19
N ALA A 31 29.20 13.91 -85.44
CA ALA A 31 29.61 13.16 -84.25
C ALA A 31 28.54 13.15 -83.14
N ILE A 32 27.78 14.25 -82.98
CA ILE A 32 26.64 14.29 -82.06
C ILE A 32 25.54 13.30 -82.50
N ARG A 33 25.14 13.28 -83.78
CA ARG A 33 24.15 12.30 -84.29
C ARG A 33 24.63 10.86 -84.13
N GLU A 34 25.89 10.58 -84.46
CA GLU A 34 26.48 9.24 -84.36
C GLU A 34 26.66 8.77 -82.89
N SER A 35 26.64 9.68 -81.91
CA SER A 35 26.65 9.32 -80.48
C SER A 35 25.32 8.81 -79.93
N GLY A 36 24.19 9.13 -80.58
CA GLY A 36 22.84 8.83 -80.07
C GLY A 36 22.43 9.58 -78.79
N LEU A 37 23.25 10.48 -78.25
CA LEU A 37 23.01 11.19 -76.98
C LEU A 37 22.33 12.57 -77.12
N PHE A 38 21.88 12.94 -78.31
CA PHE A 38 21.09 14.16 -78.54
C PHE A 38 19.64 13.80 -78.85
N ASP A 39 18.73 14.10 -77.91
CA ASP A 39 17.30 13.88 -78.09
C ASP A 39 16.65 15.11 -78.72
N ALA A 40 16.59 15.10 -80.05
CA ALA A 40 15.98 16.18 -80.84
C ALA A 40 14.49 16.41 -80.53
N VAL A 41 13.76 15.40 -80.03
CA VAL A 41 12.32 15.52 -79.70
C VAL A 41 12.15 16.20 -78.35
N TRP A 42 12.90 15.76 -77.34
CA TRP A 42 12.93 16.37 -76.01
C TRP A 42 13.47 17.80 -76.05
N TYR A 43 14.49 18.06 -76.89
CA TYR A 43 15.06 19.39 -77.10
C TYR A 43 14.04 20.34 -77.74
N ALA A 44 13.39 19.94 -78.84
CA ALA A 44 12.37 20.77 -79.49
C ALA A 44 11.14 21.04 -78.60
N ALA A 45 10.83 20.14 -77.67
CA ALA A 45 9.77 20.34 -76.69
C ALA A 45 10.11 21.41 -75.62
N ARG A 46 11.41 21.67 -75.38
CA ARG A 46 11.90 22.74 -74.47
C ARG A 46 12.26 24.02 -75.18
N HIS A 47 12.65 23.91 -76.45
CA HIS A 47 12.97 25.01 -77.35
C HIS A 47 12.04 24.98 -78.58
N PRO A 48 10.79 25.50 -78.49
CA PRO A 48 9.90 25.59 -79.64
C PRO A 48 10.49 26.38 -80.82
N GLU A 49 11.40 27.33 -80.54
CA GLU A 49 12.21 28.06 -81.52
C GLU A 49 13.18 27.19 -82.33
N ALA A 50 13.47 25.97 -81.86
CA ALA A 50 14.40 25.03 -82.46
C ALA A 50 13.74 23.97 -83.35
N ALA A 51 12.41 23.95 -83.46
CA ALA A 51 11.65 22.81 -83.98
C ALA A 51 12.00 22.37 -85.43
N ASP A 52 12.47 23.28 -86.29
CA ASP A 52 12.83 22.98 -87.68
C ASP A 52 14.22 22.31 -87.84
N ASP A 53 15.19 22.66 -86.98
CA ASP A 53 16.49 21.95 -86.85
C ASP A 53 17.00 22.04 -85.40
N PRO A 54 16.58 21.09 -84.54
CA PRO A 54 16.95 21.09 -83.12
C PRO A 54 18.47 21.01 -82.88
N LEU A 55 19.19 20.32 -83.76
CA LEU A 55 20.63 20.11 -83.60
C LEU A 55 21.44 21.34 -84.00
N ALA A 56 21.06 22.03 -85.08
CA ALA A 56 21.66 23.30 -85.44
C ALA A 56 21.41 24.37 -84.36
N HIS A 57 20.22 24.39 -83.76
CA HIS A 57 19.93 25.27 -82.63
C HIS A 57 20.78 24.95 -81.39
N TYR A 58 20.92 23.66 -81.04
CA TYR A 58 21.79 23.23 -79.94
C TYR A 58 23.25 23.64 -80.18
N LEU A 59 23.80 23.36 -81.38
CA LEU A 59 25.18 23.74 -81.72
C LEU A 59 25.44 25.25 -81.67
N ALA A 60 24.43 26.08 -81.98
CA ALA A 60 24.51 27.54 -81.86
C ALA A 60 24.41 28.06 -80.42
N HIS A 61 24.01 27.23 -79.46
CA HIS A 61 23.64 27.64 -78.10
C HIS A 61 24.19 26.77 -76.95
N GLN A 62 25.00 25.75 -77.24
CA GLN A 62 25.61 24.77 -76.30
C GLN A 62 26.52 25.36 -75.18
N ASP A 63 26.75 26.68 -75.18
CA ASP A 63 27.42 27.43 -74.10
C ASP A 63 26.44 28.16 -73.16
N ARG A 64 25.12 28.11 -73.44
CA ARG A 64 24.09 28.76 -72.61
C ARG A 64 23.46 27.78 -71.63
N PRO A 65 23.24 28.17 -70.36
CA PRO A 65 22.45 27.37 -69.42
C PRO A 65 21.08 26.98 -69.97
N GLY A 66 20.60 25.79 -69.60
CA GLY A 66 19.28 25.26 -69.98
C GLY A 66 19.14 24.82 -71.44
N HIS A 67 20.23 24.75 -72.21
CA HIS A 67 20.26 24.25 -73.59
C HIS A 67 20.86 22.84 -73.65
N ASP A 68 20.37 21.95 -72.80
CA ASP A 68 20.91 20.61 -72.58
C ASP A 68 20.55 19.62 -73.70
N PRO A 69 21.40 18.61 -74.01
CA PRO A 69 21.19 17.75 -75.18
C PRO A 69 20.20 16.59 -74.96
N ASN A 70 19.96 16.18 -73.71
CA ASN A 70 19.01 15.12 -73.31
C ASN A 70 18.72 15.24 -71.79
N PRO A 71 17.65 14.61 -71.25
CA PRO A 71 17.26 14.76 -69.84
C PRO A 71 18.22 14.20 -68.78
N LEU A 72 19.32 13.56 -69.16
CA LEU A 72 20.36 13.04 -68.26
C LEU A 72 21.75 13.60 -68.60
N PHE A 73 21.80 14.81 -69.13
CA PHE A 73 23.04 15.56 -69.35
C PHE A 73 22.85 17.02 -68.95
N ASP A 74 23.33 17.41 -67.77
CA ASP A 74 23.38 18.81 -67.33
C ASP A 74 24.72 19.41 -67.78
N THR A 75 24.62 20.32 -68.76
CA THR A 75 25.75 20.98 -69.40
C THR A 75 26.54 21.88 -68.44
N ALA A 76 25.88 22.44 -67.42
CA ALA A 76 26.54 23.26 -66.41
C ALA A 76 27.29 22.39 -65.39
N TRP A 77 26.62 21.37 -64.85
CA TRP A 77 27.21 20.35 -63.95
C TRP A 77 28.41 19.65 -64.58
N TYR A 78 28.30 19.27 -65.85
CA TYR A 78 29.38 18.58 -66.56
C TYR A 78 30.60 19.50 -66.77
N ARG A 79 30.41 20.78 -67.11
CA ARG A 79 31.51 21.75 -67.30
C ARG A 79 32.24 22.10 -66.00
N VAL A 80 31.64 21.92 -64.83
CA VAL A 80 32.35 22.03 -63.52
C VAL A 80 33.39 20.91 -63.36
N GLN A 81 33.06 19.69 -63.80
CA GLN A 81 33.97 18.53 -63.77
C GLN A 81 34.99 18.54 -64.92
N ALA A 82 34.61 19.08 -66.09
CA ALA A 82 35.46 19.20 -67.27
C ALA A 82 35.60 20.66 -67.76
N PRO A 83 36.40 21.52 -67.07
CA PRO A 83 36.67 22.88 -67.52
C PRO A 83 37.39 22.96 -68.88
N ASP A 84 38.01 21.87 -69.33
CA ASP A 84 38.69 21.72 -70.62
C ASP A 84 37.78 21.25 -71.77
N ALA A 85 36.48 21.06 -71.53
CA ALA A 85 35.53 20.54 -72.52
C ALA A 85 35.33 21.40 -73.79
N GLY A 86 35.88 22.62 -73.82
CA GLY A 86 35.87 23.51 -74.98
C GLY A 86 34.47 23.97 -75.37
N GLU A 87 34.20 24.04 -76.67
CA GLU A 87 32.94 24.55 -77.24
C GLU A 87 31.76 23.57 -77.08
N SER A 88 31.99 22.29 -76.78
CA SER A 88 30.91 21.29 -76.74
C SER A 88 31.09 20.23 -75.65
N ALA A 89 30.36 20.42 -74.55
CA ALA A 89 30.31 19.51 -73.41
C ALA A 89 29.97 18.06 -73.82
N LEU A 90 28.96 17.88 -74.68
CA LEU A 90 28.52 16.55 -75.12
C LEU A 90 29.60 15.81 -75.91
N LEU A 91 30.27 16.50 -76.85
CA LEU A 91 31.35 15.88 -77.63
C LEU A 91 32.56 15.57 -76.75
N HIS A 92 32.86 16.39 -75.74
CA HIS A 92 33.88 16.06 -74.76
C HIS A 92 33.50 14.81 -73.94
N PHE A 93 32.25 14.68 -73.52
CA PHE A 93 31.77 13.49 -72.81
C PHE A 93 31.88 12.22 -73.66
N VAL A 94 31.42 12.27 -74.91
CA VAL A 94 31.49 11.15 -75.86
C VAL A 94 32.94 10.75 -76.16
N ALA A 95 33.84 11.72 -76.38
CA ALA A 95 35.22 11.44 -76.78
C ALA A 95 36.16 11.10 -75.61
N ARG A 96 35.86 11.57 -74.38
CA ARG A 96 36.74 11.44 -73.20
C ARG A 96 35.99 11.24 -71.89
N GLY A 97 34.98 12.06 -71.61
CA GLY A 97 34.35 12.12 -70.28
C GLY A 97 33.79 10.80 -69.77
N ALA A 98 33.14 10.02 -70.64
CA ALA A 98 32.65 8.69 -70.30
C ALA A 98 33.78 7.72 -69.90
N ALA A 99 34.89 7.71 -70.64
CA ALA A 99 36.07 6.90 -70.33
C ALA A 99 36.82 7.39 -69.08
N ALA A 100 36.81 8.70 -68.83
CA ALA A 100 37.29 9.35 -67.60
C ALA A 100 36.31 9.22 -66.41
N LYS A 101 35.18 8.52 -66.60
CA LYS A 101 34.11 8.29 -65.62
C LYS A 101 33.47 9.55 -65.01
N LEU A 102 33.45 10.66 -65.74
CA LEU A 102 32.80 11.90 -65.29
C LEU A 102 31.26 11.75 -65.32
N ALA A 103 30.57 12.38 -64.38
CA ALA A 103 29.11 12.31 -64.25
C ALA A 103 28.41 13.31 -65.20
N PRO A 104 27.59 12.87 -66.17
CA PRO A 104 26.92 13.77 -67.11
C PRO A 104 25.80 14.61 -66.47
N HIS A 105 25.24 14.16 -65.35
CA HIS A 105 24.11 14.78 -64.65
C HIS A 105 24.18 14.39 -63.15
N PRO A 106 23.71 15.21 -62.19
CA PRO A 106 23.82 14.89 -60.76
C PRO A 106 23.23 13.51 -60.40
N ALA A 107 22.06 13.17 -60.97
CA ALA A 107 21.40 11.89 -60.73
C ALA A 107 21.91 10.71 -61.59
N PHE A 108 23.13 10.79 -62.15
CA PHE A 108 23.76 9.69 -62.90
C PHE A 108 25.24 9.54 -62.50
N ASP A 109 25.55 8.54 -61.67
CA ASP A 109 26.92 8.26 -61.26
C ASP A 109 27.59 7.28 -62.25
N THR A 110 28.44 7.83 -63.12
CA THR A 110 29.21 7.07 -64.10
C THR A 110 30.19 6.07 -63.47
N VAL A 111 30.73 6.34 -62.27
CA VAL A 111 31.65 5.45 -61.57
C VAL A 111 30.88 4.27 -61.00
N TRP A 112 29.79 4.53 -60.27
CA TRP A 112 28.96 3.52 -59.62
C TRP A 112 28.19 2.67 -60.64
N TYR A 113 27.61 3.29 -61.68
CA TYR A 113 26.91 2.55 -62.73
C TYR A 113 27.83 1.51 -63.40
N LEU A 114 29.08 1.87 -63.71
CA LEU A 114 30.06 0.94 -64.28
C LEU A 114 30.60 -0.08 -63.25
N ALA A 115 30.50 0.18 -61.95
CA ALA A 115 30.87 -0.78 -60.91
C ALA A 115 29.79 -1.87 -60.73
N CYS A 116 28.51 -1.47 -60.71
CA CYS A 116 27.39 -2.42 -60.62
C CYS A 116 27.14 -3.19 -61.93
N ASN A 117 27.48 -2.59 -63.08
CA ASN A 117 27.23 -3.16 -64.41
C ASN A 117 28.55 -3.57 -65.09
N ALA A 118 29.17 -4.64 -64.57
CA ALA A 118 30.44 -5.17 -65.04
C ALA A 118 30.41 -5.65 -66.52
N ASP A 119 29.23 -5.96 -67.06
CA ASP A 119 28.99 -6.23 -68.47
C ASP A 119 29.19 -4.98 -69.34
N VAL A 120 28.58 -3.85 -68.94
CA VAL A 120 28.71 -2.55 -69.62
C VAL A 120 30.16 -2.06 -69.57
N ALA A 121 30.80 -2.19 -68.40
CA ALA A 121 32.20 -1.84 -68.21
C ALA A 121 33.15 -2.74 -69.01
N GLY A 122 32.90 -4.06 -69.06
CA GLY A 122 33.67 -5.02 -69.84
C GLY A 122 33.52 -4.83 -71.36
N ALA A 123 32.35 -4.38 -71.81
CA ALA A 123 32.10 -4.01 -73.21
C ALA A 123 32.75 -2.67 -73.62
N GLY A 124 33.15 -1.83 -72.66
CA GLY A 124 33.65 -0.47 -72.92
C GLY A 124 32.59 0.48 -73.51
N ALA A 125 31.31 0.18 -73.29
CA ALA A 125 30.20 0.98 -73.82
C ALA A 125 30.08 2.34 -73.11
N ASN A 126 29.54 3.35 -73.80
CA ASN A 126 29.21 4.62 -73.14
C ASN A 126 28.05 4.38 -72.15
N PRO A 127 28.24 4.63 -70.84
CA PRO A 127 27.27 4.22 -69.83
C PRO A 127 25.95 4.99 -69.89
N LEU A 128 25.99 6.28 -70.22
CA LEU A 128 24.77 7.08 -70.42
C LEU A 128 23.99 6.59 -71.65
N GLN A 129 24.70 6.30 -72.74
CA GLN A 129 24.10 5.80 -73.98
C GLN A 129 23.45 4.42 -73.75
N HIS A 130 24.14 3.53 -73.06
CA HIS A 130 23.62 2.22 -72.66
C HIS A 130 22.37 2.34 -71.78
N TYR A 131 22.38 3.22 -70.77
CA TYR A 131 21.24 3.40 -69.88
C TYR A 131 20.00 3.96 -70.61
N LEU A 132 20.19 4.97 -71.46
CA LEU A 132 19.10 5.58 -72.23
C LEU A 132 18.51 4.62 -73.27
N ALA A 133 19.33 3.77 -73.90
CA ALA A 133 18.88 2.80 -74.90
C ALA A 133 18.21 1.57 -74.29
N GLU A 134 18.85 0.95 -73.30
CA GLU A 134 18.56 -0.41 -72.83
C GLU A 134 18.43 -0.46 -71.30
N GLY A 135 19.46 -0.02 -70.56
CA GLY A 135 19.57 -0.25 -69.11
C GLY A 135 18.41 0.29 -68.26
N GLY A 136 17.76 1.38 -68.68
CA GLY A 136 16.58 1.92 -67.99
C GLY A 136 15.31 1.11 -68.18
N ARG A 137 15.19 0.31 -69.25
CA ARG A 137 14.11 -0.68 -69.44
C ARG A 137 14.42 -2.00 -68.74
N GLU A 138 15.70 -2.34 -68.62
CA GLU A 138 16.17 -3.50 -67.86
C GLU A 138 16.08 -3.32 -66.33
N GLY A 139 15.64 -2.16 -65.86
CA GLY A 139 15.48 -1.86 -64.43
C GLY A 139 16.78 -1.62 -63.67
N ARG A 140 17.90 -1.34 -64.37
CA ARG A 140 19.20 -1.08 -63.74
C ARG A 140 19.18 0.26 -63.00
N ASN A 141 19.70 0.28 -61.77
CA ASN A 141 19.92 1.52 -61.03
C ASN A 141 21.09 2.32 -61.63
N VAL A 142 21.05 3.65 -61.53
CA VAL A 142 22.06 4.59 -62.09
C VAL A 142 22.92 5.30 -61.04
N HIS A 143 22.44 5.29 -59.79
CA HIS A 143 22.91 6.14 -58.72
C HIS A 143 22.40 5.50 -57.41
N PRO A 144 23.16 5.47 -56.30
CA PRO A 144 22.71 4.79 -55.08
C PRO A 144 21.40 5.36 -54.50
N LEU A 145 21.13 6.64 -54.72
CA LEU A 145 19.87 7.32 -54.33
C LEU A 145 18.74 7.21 -55.37
N PHE A 146 18.79 6.25 -56.29
CA PHE A 146 17.65 5.91 -57.15
C PHE A 146 17.48 4.39 -57.25
N ASP A 147 16.59 3.82 -56.44
CA ASP A 147 16.18 2.42 -56.53
C ASP A 147 14.99 2.31 -57.50
N THR A 148 15.31 1.84 -58.71
CA THR A 148 14.37 1.56 -59.79
C THR A 148 13.28 0.57 -59.36
N ALA A 149 13.64 -0.46 -58.58
CA ALA A 149 12.67 -1.47 -58.16
C ALA A 149 11.70 -0.89 -57.12
N PHE A 150 12.17 -0.06 -56.20
CA PHE A 150 11.32 0.68 -55.25
C PHE A 150 10.42 1.72 -55.94
N TYR A 151 10.98 2.46 -56.90
CA TYR A 151 10.22 3.44 -57.68
C TYR A 151 9.08 2.77 -58.47
N LEU A 152 9.38 1.69 -59.20
CA LEU A 152 8.38 0.95 -59.98
C LEU A 152 7.35 0.20 -59.11
N ARG A 153 7.66 -0.13 -57.84
CA ARG A 153 6.65 -0.63 -56.88
C ARG A 153 5.63 0.45 -56.49
N GLN A 154 6.02 1.72 -56.42
CA GLN A 154 5.10 2.84 -56.22
C GLN A 154 4.37 3.23 -57.51
N ARG A 155 4.97 2.97 -58.69
CA ARG A 155 4.44 3.33 -60.00
C ARG A 155 4.33 2.13 -60.97
N PRO A 156 3.34 1.24 -60.74
CA PRO A 156 3.04 0.14 -61.66
C PRO A 156 2.69 0.61 -63.08
N ASP A 157 2.12 1.80 -63.23
CA ASP A 157 1.80 2.42 -64.52
C ASP A 157 3.06 2.72 -65.36
N VAL A 158 4.14 3.16 -64.71
CA VAL A 158 5.45 3.39 -65.36
C VAL A 158 6.08 2.05 -65.77
N ALA A 159 5.90 1.00 -64.96
CA ALA A 159 6.36 -0.35 -65.25
C ALA A 159 5.60 -0.98 -66.44
N GLU A 160 4.26 -0.93 -66.42
CA GLU A 160 3.38 -1.46 -67.47
C GLU A 160 3.59 -0.74 -68.81
N ALA A 161 3.86 0.56 -68.77
CA ALA A 161 4.17 1.36 -69.97
C ALA A 161 5.61 1.17 -70.49
N GLY A 162 6.49 0.46 -69.77
CA GLY A 162 7.88 0.25 -70.17
C GLY A 162 8.71 1.54 -70.29
N LEU A 163 8.34 2.56 -69.52
CA LEU A 163 9.00 3.88 -69.51
C LEU A 163 10.30 3.82 -68.70
N ASN A 164 11.27 4.68 -69.04
CA ASN A 164 12.48 4.82 -68.23
C ASN A 164 12.11 5.49 -66.88
N PRO A 165 12.32 4.82 -65.74
CA PRO A 165 11.79 5.25 -64.45
C PRO A 165 12.48 6.51 -63.92
N LEU A 166 13.79 6.64 -64.16
CA LEU A 166 14.54 7.84 -63.78
C LEU A 166 14.09 9.06 -64.60
N LEU A 167 13.86 8.89 -65.90
CA LEU A 167 13.34 9.97 -66.74
C LEU A 167 11.93 10.40 -66.30
N HIS A 168 11.07 9.45 -65.94
CA HIS A 168 9.75 9.74 -65.38
C HIS A 168 9.84 10.48 -64.04
N TYR A 169 10.71 10.04 -63.12
CA TYR A 169 10.93 10.71 -61.83
C TYR A 169 11.43 12.15 -62.00
N LEU A 170 12.39 12.37 -62.91
CA LEU A 170 12.97 13.69 -63.16
C LEU A 170 11.99 14.67 -63.81
N ALA A 171 11.09 14.19 -64.66
CA ALA A 171 10.06 15.01 -65.31
C ALA A 171 8.86 15.30 -64.39
N ASP A 172 8.24 14.25 -63.85
CA ASP A 172 6.90 14.31 -63.26
C ASP A 172 6.87 13.70 -61.85
N GLY A 173 7.43 12.50 -61.67
CA GLY A 173 7.26 11.71 -60.45
C GLY A 173 7.67 12.41 -59.15
N ALA A 174 8.74 13.21 -59.17
CA ALA A 174 9.15 13.97 -57.99
C ALA A 174 8.18 15.11 -57.63
N ARG A 175 7.51 15.70 -58.64
CA ARG A 175 6.45 16.72 -58.43
C ARG A 175 5.15 16.11 -57.93
N GLU A 176 4.93 14.84 -58.24
CA GLU A 176 3.81 14.02 -57.75
C GLU A 176 4.08 13.44 -56.35
N GLY A 177 5.27 13.64 -55.78
CA GLY A 177 5.64 13.17 -54.44
C GLY A 177 5.96 11.68 -54.36
N VAL A 178 6.40 11.07 -55.48
CA VAL A 178 6.84 9.66 -55.53
C VAL A 178 8.33 9.58 -55.18
N ASP A 179 8.71 8.66 -54.29
CA ASP A 179 10.07 8.63 -53.74
C ASP A 179 11.05 7.83 -54.59
N PRO A 180 12.27 8.35 -54.87
CA PRO A 180 13.27 7.68 -55.69
C PRO A 180 13.99 6.54 -54.96
N HIS A 181 13.98 6.55 -53.62
CA HIS A 181 14.74 5.63 -52.78
C HIS A 181 14.12 5.60 -51.37
N PRO A 182 14.11 4.46 -50.63
CA PRO A 182 13.47 4.36 -49.32
C PRO A 182 13.95 5.39 -48.28
N LEU A 183 15.21 5.83 -48.38
CA LEU A 183 15.80 6.88 -47.51
C LEU A 183 15.83 8.27 -48.18
N PHE A 184 14.87 8.59 -49.05
CA PHE A 184 14.67 9.92 -49.62
C PHE A 184 13.18 10.24 -49.77
N ASP A 185 12.62 11.06 -48.86
CA ASP A 185 11.20 11.48 -48.90
C ASP A 185 11.10 12.82 -49.64
N SER A 186 10.63 12.76 -50.88
CA SER A 186 10.55 13.87 -51.83
C SER A 186 9.56 14.93 -51.37
N ALA A 187 8.44 14.52 -50.77
CA ALA A 187 7.39 15.43 -50.30
C ALA A 187 7.82 16.16 -49.02
N TRP A 188 8.43 15.43 -48.07
CA TRP A 188 8.97 15.99 -46.83
C TRP A 188 10.18 16.88 -47.07
N TYR A 189 11.09 16.51 -47.98
CA TYR A 189 12.21 17.35 -48.37
C TYR A 189 11.74 18.70 -48.92
N LEU A 190 10.79 18.70 -49.86
CA LEU A 190 10.19 19.93 -50.40
C LEU A 190 9.38 20.73 -49.37
N ALA A 191 8.74 20.07 -48.40
CA ALA A 191 8.04 20.74 -47.30
C ALA A 191 8.99 21.38 -46.28
N ARG A 192 10.20 20.83 -46.12
CA ARG A 192 11.27 21.35 -45.25
C ARG A 192 12.13 22.42 -45.95
N HIS A 193 12.19 22.37 -47.28
CA HIS A 193 12.91 23.28 -48.17
C HIS A 193 11.96 23.99 -49.16
N PRO A 194 11.05 24.87 -48.68
CA PRO A 194 10.07 25.55 -49.52
C PRO A 194 10.71 26.46 -50.58
N GLU A 195 11.97 26.86 -50.41
CA GLU A 195 12.78 27.55 -51.43
C GLU A 195 13.00 26.70 -52.69
N VAL A 196 13.16 25.37 -52.54
CA VAL A 196 13.31 24.42 -53.64
C VAL A 196 11.96 24.14 -54.29
N ALA A 197 10.91 24.00 -53.48
CA ALA A 197 9.54 23.87 -53.97
C ALA A 197 9.10 25.11 -54.80
N ALA A 198 9.58 26.30 -54.45
CA ALA A 198 9.29 27.55 -55.15
C ALA A 198 10.03 27.72 -56.49
N THR A 199 11.21 27.11 -56.68
CA THR A 199 11.88 27.07 -58.00
C THR A 199 11.32 25.98 -58.91
N GLY A 200 10.67 24.96 -58.33
CA GLY A 200 10.20 23.78 -59.06
C GLY A 200 11.33 22.81 -59.44
N GLU A 201 12.50 22.94 -58.80
CA GLU A 201 13.65 22.06 -59.00
C GLU A 201 13.36 20.65 -58.44
N ASN A 202 13.90 19.61 -59.09
CA ASN A 202 13.76 18.23 -58.62
C ASN A 202 14.51 18.06 -57.27
N PRO A 203 13.85 17.55 -56.21
CA PRO A 203 14.41 17.51 -54.86
C PRO A 203 15.67 16.64 -54.75
N LEU A 204 15.74 15.50 -55.46
CA LEU A 204 16.94 14.65 -55.46
C LEU A 204 18.10 15.36 -56.18
N VAL A 205 17.84 16.03 -57.31
CA VAL A 205 18.87 16.82 -58.02
C VAL A 205 19.37 17.96 -57.15
N HIS A 206 18.48 18.68 -56.46
CA HIS A 206 18.85 19.72 -55.51
C HIS A 206 19.68 19.17 -54.34
N TYR A 207 19.28 18.03 -53.77
CA TYR A 207 20.02 17.36 -52.70
C TYR A 207 21.44 16.98 -53.15
N LEU A 208 21.57 16.34 -54.32
CA LEU A 208 22.86 15.90 -54.85
C LEU A 208 23.80 17.07 -55.22
N ARG A 209 23.25 18.20 -55.66
CA ARG A 209 24.02 19.37 -56.06
C ARG A 209 24.36 20.33 -54.90
N ILE A 210 23.50 20.42 -53.88
CA ILE A 210 23.60 21.43 -52.82
C ILE A 210 23.27 20.83 -51.44
N GLY A 211 22.09 20.19 -51.30
CA GLY A 211 21.55 19.82 -49.99
C GLY A 211 22.45 18.90 -49.16
N ALA A 212 23.09 17.92 -49.79
CA ALA A 212 24.01 16.99 -49.13
C ALA A 212 25.21 17.71 -48.50
N GLN A 213 25.91 18.56 -49.27
CA GLN A 213 27.03 19.35 -48.78
C GLN A 213 26.58 20.36 -47.71
N ALA A 214 25.41 20.99 -47.91
CA ALA A 214 24.78 21.90 -46.95
C ALA A 214 24.31 21.22 -45.65
N GLY A 215 24.28 19.89 -45.59
CA GLY A 215 23.85 19.14 -44.40
C GLY A 215 22.34 19.09 -44.20
N TYR A 216 21.56 19.13 -45.29
CA TYR A 216 20.11 18.98 -45.26
C TYR A 216 19.72 17.51 -45.11
N ASP A 217 18.65 17.25 -44.35
CA ASP A 217 18.15 15.89 -44.14
C ASP A 217 17.34 15.41 -45.37
N PRO A 218 17.62 14.22 -45.93
CA PRO A 218 16.91 13.69 -47.10
C PRO A 218 15.60 12.96 -46.76
N HIS A 219 15.44 12.50 -45.51
CA HIS A 219 14.33 11.66 -45.07
C HIS A 219 14.21 11.76 -43.53
N PRO A 220 13.01 11.64 -42.92
CA PRO A 220 12.85 11.81 -41.46
C PRO A 220 13.66 10.83 -40.60
N LEU A 221 13.97 9.64 -41.14
CA LEU A 221 14.82 8.62 -40.49
C LEU A 221 16.31 8.76 -40.84
N PHE A 222 16.77 9.92 -41.33
CA PHE A 222 18.18 10.20 -41.58
C PHE A 222 18.57 11.60 -41.06
N ASP A 223 19.25 11.65 -39.91
CA ASP A 223 19.77 12.89 -39.33
C ASP A 223 21.21 13.11 -39.79
N THR A 224 21.39 14.12 -40.65
CA THR A 224 22.68 14.39 -41.30
C THR A 224 23.73 14.94 -40.32
N ALA A 225 23.30 15.55 -39.21
CA ALA A 225 24.18 16.09 -38.19
C ALA A 225 24.62 15.00 -37.18
N TRP A 226 23.70 14.12 -36.78
CA TRP A 226 24.00 12.92 -35.99
C TRP A 226 25.00 12.03 -36.71
N TYR A 227 24.72 11.68 -37.97
CA TYR A 227 25.56 10.79 -38.75
C TYR A 227 26.99 11.33 -38.90
N ARG A 228 27.15 12.61 -39.23
CA ARG A 228 28.47 13.29 -39.32
C ARG A 228 29.18 13.46 -37.98
N ALA A 229 28.46 13.41 -36.86
CA ALA A 229 29.08 13.42 -35.53
C ALA A 229 29.62 12.03 -35.13
N ALA A 230 28.94 10.95 -35.54
CA ALA A 230 29.40 9.58 -35.38
C ALA A 230 30.53 9.22 -36.36
N PHE A 231 30.46 9.71 -37.59
CA PHE A 231 31.42 9.46 -38.68
C PHE A 231 31.96 10.77 -39.28
N PRO A 232 32.90 11.48 -38.60
CA PRO A 232 33.47 12.73 -39.09
C PRO A 232 34.31 12.59 -40.37
N GLU A 233 34.67 11.36 -40.74
CA GLU A 233 35.35 11.02 -42.00
C GLU A 233 34.39 10.86 -43.19
N ALA A 234 33.07 10.86 -42.95
CA ALA A 234 32.08 10.77 -44.01
C ALA A 234 32.20 11.92 -45.02
N GLY A 235 32.03 11.60 -46.30
CA GLY A 235 32.20 12.56 -47.39
C GLY A 235 31.14 13.68 -47.44
N GLU A 236 31.20 14.48 -48.52
CA GLU A 236 30.26 15.61 -48.72
C GLU A 236 28.78 15.17 -48.76
N ASN A 237 28.49 13.89 -48.98
CA ASN A 237 27.15 13.31 -48.91
C ASN A 237 27.09 12.18 -47.88
N ALA A 238 26.50 12.48 -46.73
CA ALA A 238 26.36 11.57 -45.59
C ALA A 238 25.48 10.35 -45.90
N LEU A 239 24.41 10.51 -46.70
CA LEU A 239 23.54 9.38 -47.06
C LEU A 239 24.23 8.42 -48.02
N LEU A 240 25.03 8.91 -48.97
CA LEU A 240 25.85 8.06 -49.83
C LEU A 240 26.93 7.30 -49.04
N ASP A 241 27.53 7.94 -48.03
CA ASP A 241 28.47 7.29 -47.13
C ASP A 241 27.80 6.19 -46.30
N TYR A 242 26.60 6.44 -45.74
CA TYR A 242 25.81 5.44 -45.01
C TYR A 242 25.43 4.23 -45.88
N LEU A 243 24.98 4.47 -47.11
CA LEU A 243 24.62 3.41 -48.06
C LEU A 243 25.82 2.63 -48.62
N GLY A 244 27.04 3.17 -48.44
CA GLY A 244 28.29 2.51 -48.79
C GLY A 244 28.93 1.69 -47.67
N ARG A 245 28.31 1.62 -46.48
CA ARG A 245 28.82 0.85 -45.33
C ARG A 245 28.06 -0.48 -45.19
N GLU A 246 28.82 -1.54 -44.94
CA GLU A 246 28.29 -2.86 -44.59
C GLU A 246 27.49 -2.77 -43.26
N PRO A 247 26.36 -3.50 -43.09
CA PRO A 247 25.53 -3.40 -41.89
C PRO A 247 26.26 -3.66 -40.57
N GLU A 248 27.27 -4.53 -40.57
CA GLU A 248 28.11 -4.88 -39.42
C GLU A 248 28.99 -3.72 -38.92
N ALA A 249 29.08 -2.61 -39.68
CA ALA A 249 29.67 -1.37 -39.20
C ALA A 249 28.82 -0.66 -38.12
N GLY A 250 27.59 -1.13 -37.87
CA GLY A 250 26.74 -0.67 -36.76
C GLY A 250 26.23 0.76 -36.90
N ALA A 251 26.27 1.35 -38.11
CA ALA A 251 25.98 2.75 -38.33
C ALA A 251 24.50 3.11 -38.03
N GLU A 252 24.26 4.05 -37.12
CA GLU A 252 22.93 4.63 -36.85
C GLU A 252 22.64 5.76 -37.86
N PRO A 253 21.54 5.72 -38.64
CA PRO A 253 21.15 6.83 -39.52
C PRO A 253 20.44 7.96 -38.76
N HIS A 254 19.89 7.69 -37.56
CA HIS A 254 19.09 8.62 -36.77
C HIS A 254 19.14 8.20 -35.29
N PRO A 255 19.14 9.12 -34.29
CA PRO A 255 19.29 8.79 -32.85
C PRO A 255 18.24 7.84 -32.25
N LEU A 256 17.16 7.55 -33.00
CA LEU A 256 16.06 6.63 -32.63
C LEU A 256 16.00 5.39 -33.54
N PHE A 257 17.10 5.05 -34.23
CA PHE A 257 17.26 3.82 -35.00
C PHE A 257 18.60 3.17 -34.67
N ASP A 258 18.56 2.10 -33.88
CA ASP A 258 19.72 1.33 -33.45
C ASP A 258 19.90 0.14 -34.41
N SER A 259 20.89 0.26 -35.30
CA SER A 259 21.13 -0.73 -36.36
C SER A 259 21.50 -2.12 -35.80
N PRO A 260 22.42 -2.26 -34.82
CA PRO A 260 22.67 -3.54 -34.14
C PRO A 260 21.40 -4.17 -33.51
N TRP A 261 20.68 -3.43 -32.66
CA TRP A 261 19.46 -3.91 -32.00
C TRP A 261 18.37 -4.36 -32.98
N TYR A 262 18.24 -3.65 -34.10
CA TYR A 262 17.31 -4.04 -35.15
C TYR A 262 17.72 -5.36 -35.84
N LEU A 263 19.01 -5.53 -36.13
CA LEU A 263 19.52 -6.75 -36.77
C LEU A 263 19.47 -7.98 -35.86
N GLU A 264 19.59 -7.83 -34.54
CA GLU A 264 19.39 -8.92 -33.58
C GLU A 264 17.97 -9.51 -33.63
N GLN A 265 16.96 -8.73 -34.03
CA GLN A 265 15.58 -9.19 -34.20
C GLN A 265 15.34 -9.88 -35.56
N VAL A 266 16.21 -9.68 -36.55
CA VAL A 266 16.12 -10.26 -37.91
C VAL A 266 17.48 -10.77 -38.41
N PRO A 267 17.98 -11.91 -37.88
CA PRO A 267 19.29 -12.45 -38.23
C PRO A 267 19.46 -12.80 -39.71
N ASP A 268 18.38 -13.11 -40.42
CA ASP A 268 18.36 -13.38 -41.86
C ASP A 268 18.65 -12.13 -42.71
N VAL A 269 18.23 -10.96 -42.24
CA VAL A 269 18.53 -9.65 -42.84
C VAL A 269 20.00 -9.28 -42.63
N ALA A 270 20.54 -9.63 -41.45
CA ALA A 270 21.96 -9.48 -41.13
C ALA A 270 22.83 -10.40 -42.00
N GLU A 271 22.53 -11.71 -42.07
CA GLU A 271 23.24 -12.67 -42.92
C GLU A 271 23.17 -12.32 -44.42
N ALA A 272 22.13 -11.60 -44.85
CA ALA A 272 21.96 -11.15 -46.23
C ALA A 272 22.68 -9.82 -46.57
N GLY A 273 23.33 -9.16 -45.60
CA GLY A 273 24.00 -7.86 -45.80
C GLY A 273 23.03 -6.72 -46.16
N VAL A 274 21.75 -6.83 -45.78
CA VAL A 274 20.73 -5.83 -46.15
C VAL A 274 20.76 -4.66 -45.18
N ASN A 275 20.78 -3.44 -45.72
CA ASN A 275 20.78 -2.22 -44.90
C ASN A 275 19.54 -2.18 -43.96
N PRO A 276 19.73 -2.06 -42.63
CA PRO A 276 18.66 -2.28 -41.66
C PRO A 276 17.58 -1.21 -41.73
N ALA A 277 17.94 0.05 -41.99
CA ALA A 277 16.97 1.15 -42.10
C ALA A 277 16.12 1.05 -43.37
N ILE A 278 16.69 0.59 -44.49
CA ILE A 278 15.93 0.25 -45.69
C ILE A 278 14.91 -0.86 -45.38
N HIS A 279 15.36 -1.97 -44.77
CA HIS A 279 14.46 -3.08 -44.43
C HIS A 279 13.35 -2.67 -43.45
N TYR A 280 13.64 -1.81 -42.48
CA TYR A 280 12.61 -1.26 -41.58
C TYR A 280 11.55 -0.46 -42.33
N LEU A 281 11.95 0.37 -43.29
CA LEU A 281 11.06 1.24 -44.05
C LEU A 281 10.22 0.48 -45.08
N THR A 282 10.72 -0.62 -45.64
CA THR A 282 9.95 -1.44 -46.60
C THR A 282 9.01 -2.42 -45.91
N ASP A 283 9.48 -3.10 -44.86
CA ASP A 283 8.81 -4.29 -44.30
C ASP A 283 8.73 -4.26 -42.76
N GLY A 284 9.84 -4.02 -42.07
CA GLY A 284 9.95 -4.22 -40.61
C GLY A 284 9.00 -3.38 -39.75
N ALA A 285 8.73 -2.13 -40.15
CA ALA A 285 7.79 -1.27 -39.44
C ALA A 285 6.34 -1.79 -39.47
N ARG A 286 5.97 -2.54 -40.52
CA ARG A 286 4.66 -3.21 -40.65
C ARG A 286 4.62 -4.57 -39.97
N ALA A 287 5.77 -5.24 -39.87
CA ALA A 287 5.94 -6.44 -39.05
C ALA A 287 5.92 -6.14 -37.53
N GLY A 288 6.04 -4.86 -37.13
CA GLY A 288 6.01 -4.43 -35.73
C GLY A 288 7.35 -4.55 -35.01
N LEU A 289 8.46 -4.71 -35.74
CA LEU A 289 9.81 -4.80 -35.19
C LEU A 289 10.24 -3.50 -34.51
N SER A 290 10.98 -3.61 -33.39
CA SER A 290 11.48 -2.45 -32.65
C SER A 290 12.70 -1.86 -33.35
N PRO A 291 12.67 -0.59 -33.79
CA PRO A 291 13.83 0.06 -34.41
C PRO A 291 14.93 0.47 -33.41
N HIS A 292 14.64 0.44 -32.10
CA HIS A 292 15.50 0.97 -31.04
C HIS A 292 14.97 0.52 -29.68
N PRO A 293 15.80 0.09 -28.70
CA PRO A 293 15.33 -0.56 -27.46
C PRO A 293 14.37 0.31 -26.62
N LEU A 294 14.52 1.64 -26.70
CA LEU A 294 13.62 2.60 -26.04
C LEU A 294 12.36 2.98 -26.84
N PHE A 295 11.98 2.19 -27.85
CA PHE A 295 10.74 2.36 -28.63
C PHE A 295 10.06 1.00 -28.85
N ASP A 296 8.89 0.81 -28.23
CA ASP A 296 8.01 -0.35 -28.40
C ASP A 296 6.86 0.03 -29.35
N PRO A 297 6.87 -0.43 -30.62
CA PRO A 297 5.82 -0.13 -31.59
C PRO A 297 4.44 -0.62 -31.14
N ALA A 298 4.36 -1.72 -30.39
CA ALA A 298 3.10 -2.27 -29.92
C ALA A 298 2.52 -1.45 -28.76
N HIS A 299 3.36 -0.95 -27.84
CA HIS A 299 2.92 0.01 -26.80
C HIS A 299 2.51 1.35 -27.39
N TYR A 300 3.26 1.87 -28.38
CA TYR A 300 2.89 3.09 -29.09
C TYR A 300 1.53 2.96 -29.79
N LEU A 301 1.35 1.90 -30.60
CA LEU A 301 0.11 1.66 -31.35
C LEU A 301 -1.13 1.39 -30.47
N ARG A 302 -0.95 0.95 -29.21
CA ARG A 302 -2.07 0.82 -28.26
C ARG A 302 -2.66 2.17 -27.83
N GLN A 303 -1.88 3.25 -27.89
CA GLN A 303 -2.31 4.60 -27.52
C GLN A 303 -2.88 5.40 -28.69
N VAL A 304 -2.37 5.18 -29.90
CA VAL A 304 -2.86 5.82 -31.16
C VAL A 304 -3.53 4.81 -32.11
N PRO A 305 -4.49 3.97 -31.66
CA PRO A 305 -4.97 2.83 -32.44
C PRO A 305 -5.70 3.22 -33.73
N GLU A 306 -6.24 4.43 -33.84
CA GLU A 306 -6.97 4.91 -35.03
C GLU A 306 -6.06 5.52 -36.11
N ALA A 307 -4.79 5.80 -35.80
CA ALA A 307 -3.87 6.46 -36.73
C ALA A 307 -3.36 5.48 -37.82
N ALA A 308 -3.94 5.57 -39.02
CA ALA A 308 -3.55 4.74 -40.17
C ALA A 308 -2.06 4.90 -40.52
N ASP A 309 -1.52 6.11 -40.47
CA ASP A 309 -0.12 6.42 -40.73
C ASP A 309 0.80 5.79 -39.67
N ALA A 310 0.38 5.76 -38.40
CA ALA A 310 1.12 5.07 -37.33
C ALA A 310 1.16 3.56 -37.59
N ARG A 311 0.05 2.96 -38.03
CA ARG A 311 0.02 1.54 -38.43
C ARG A 311 0.85 1.24 -39.67
N ALA A 312 1.14 2.23 -40.51
CA ALA A 312 2.00 2.10 -41.69
C ALA A 312 3.50 2.18 -41.33
N ASN A 313 3.88 3.12 -40.46
CA ASN A 313 5.19 3.16 -39.82
C ASN A 313 5.14 3.89 -38.45
N PRO A 314 5.23 3.16 -37.31
CA PRO A 314 5.09 3.75 -35.99
C PRO A 314 6.15 4.81 -35.65
N LEU A 315 7.41 4.59 -36.04
CA LEU A 315 8.50 5.53 -35.74
C LEU A 315 8.38 6.81 -36.58
N LEU A 316 8.06 6.71 -37.88
CA LEU A 316 7.84 7.90 -38.72
C LEU A 316 6.63 8.74 -38.28
N HIS A 317 5.62 8.12 -37.66
CA HIS A 317 4.55 8.84 -36.98
C HIS A 317 5.06 9.51 -35.70
N TYR A 318 5.82 8.79 -34.85
CA TYR A 318 6.38 9.35 -33.62
C TYR A 318 7.38 10.50 -33.85
N LEU A 319 8.15 10.48 -34.94
CA LEU A 319 9.04 11.60 -35.31
C LEU A 319 8.28 12.87 -35.70
N LYS A 320 6.99 12.75 -36.06
CA LYS A 320 6.07 13.88 -36.32
C LYS A 320 5.32 14.29 -35.04
N ASP A 321 5.13 13.35 -34.11
CA ASP A 321 4.61 13.56 -32.76
C ASP A 321 5.56 14.40 -31.90
N ARG A 322 5.00 15.38 -31.18
CA ARG A 322 5.74 16.31 -30.30
C ARG A 322 5.52 16.02 -28.83
N GLY A 323 5.41 14.73 -28.49
CA GLY A 323 5.29 14.23 -27.12
C GLY A 323 3.86 14.13 -26.61
N GLY A 324 2.91 13.76 -27.48
CA GLY A 324 1.53 13.43 -27.08
C GLY A 324 1.31 11.97 -26.68
N THR A 325 2.31 11.10 -26.88
CA THR A 325 2.20 9.63 -26.78
C THR A 325 3.48 9.03 -26.20
N ASP A 326 3.37 8.01 -25.36
CA ASP A 326 4.51 7.34 -24.74
C ASP A 326 5.18 6.34 -25.71
N PRO A 327 6.51 6.39 -25.91
CA PRO A 327 7.21 5.54 -26.88
C PRO A 327 7.48 4.11 -26.35
N HIS A 328 7.48 3.92 -25.03
CA HIS A 328 7.89 2.68 -24.38
C HIS A 328 7.32 2.63 -22.96
N PRO A 329 6.93 1.46 -22.39
CA PRO A 329 6.33 1.37 -21.05
C PRO A 329 7.16 1.94 -19.89
N LEU A 330 8.45 2.20 -20.09
CA LEU A 330 9.37 2.81 -19.11
C LEU A 330 9.73 4.27 -19.43
N PHE A 331 8.92 4.97 -20.23
CA PHE A 331 9.14 6.35 -20.63
C PHE A 331 7.80 7.11 -20.67
N ASP A 332 7.55 7.95 -19.66
CA ASP A 332 6.35 8.81 -19.59
C ASP A 332 6.68 10.16 -20.24
N ALA A 333 6.19 10.37 -21.47
CA ALA A 333 6.45 11.55 -22.25
C ALA A 333 5.89 12.83 -21.61
N ALA A 334 4.72 12.74 -20.96
CA ALA A 334 4.06 13.88 -20.34
C ALA A 334 4.79 14.31 -19.05
N TRP A 335 5.18 13.35 -18.21
CA TRP A 335 5.97 13.58 -17.00
C TRP A 335 7.37 14.09 -17.35
N TYR A 336 8.03 13.50 -18.36
CA TYR A 336 9.35 13.94 -18.83
C TYR A 336 9.35 15.40 -19.30
N LEU A 337 8.38 15.81 -20.13
CA LEU A 337 8.21 17.20 -20.58
C LEU A 337 7.74 18.16 -19.47
N GLY A 338 7.10 17.62 -18.43
CA GLY A 338 6.76 18.34 -17.20
C GLY A 338 8.01 18.76 -16.43
N HIS A 339 8.91 17.81 -16.18
CA HIS A 339 10.09 17.96 -15.32
C HIS A 339 11.33 18.55 -16.03
N ASN A 340 11.39 18.48 -17.37
CA ASN A 340 12.50 18.98 -18.17
C ASN A 340 12.04 20.12 -19.11
N PRO A 341 12.06 21.40 -18.67
CA PRO A 341 11.47 22.51 -19.42
C PRO A 341 12.17 22.85 -20.74
N ASP A 342 13.42 22.43 -20.91
CA ASP A 342 14.24 22.56 -22.10
C ASP A 342 13.87 21.57 -23.22
N ALA A 343 13.25 20.43 -22.87
CA ALA A 343 12.70 19.47 -23.82
C ALA A 343 11.39 19.95 -24.51
N ARG A 344 10.75 21.02 -24.01
CA ARG A 344 9.40 21.43 -24.41
C ARG A 344 9.32 21.86 -25.87
N GLY A 345 8.53 21.12 -26.66
CA GLY A 345 8.31 21.36 -28.08
C GLY A 345 9.24 20.57 -29.01
N ALA A 346 10.20 19.82 -28.45
CA ALA A 346 10.92 18.76 -29.14
C ALA A 346 10.18 17.40 -28.98
N ASN A 347 10.61 16.37 -29.72
CA ASN A 347 10.23 15.00 -29.41
C ASN A 347 10.97 14.55 -28.13
N PRO A 348 10.29 13.98 -27.12
CA PRO A 348 10.88 13.80 -25.79
C PRO A 348 11.92 12.67 -25.75
N LEU A 349 11.72 11.58 -26.49
CA LEU A 349 12.73 10.50 -26.56
C LEU A 349 13.97 10.94 -27.36
N LEU A 350 13.78 11.74 -28.42
CA LEU A 350 14.89 12.34 -29.15
C LEU A 350 15.71 13.30 -28.26
N HIS A 351 15.03 14.09 -27.41
CA HIS A 351 15.71 14.89 -26.39
C HIS A 351 16.46 14.03 -25.37
N TYR A 352 15.83 12.96 -24.88
CA TYR A 352 16.46 12.01 -23.97
C TYR A 352 17.72 11.38 -24.57
N ARG A 353 17.67 10.87 -25.81
CA ARG A 353 18.81 10.24 -26.49
C ARG A 353 19.95 11.18 -26.82
N THR A 354 19.67 12.45 -27.13
CA THR A 354 20.69 13.43 -27.55
C THR A 354 21.24 14.31 -26.42
N ARG A 355 20.51 14.47 -25.31
CA ARG A 355 20.87 15.35 -24.18
C ARG A 355 20.49 14.80 -22.81
N GLY A 356 19.38 14.09 -22.71
CA GLY A 356 18.75 13.71 -21.45
C GLY A 356 19.13 12.37 -20.84
N ALA A 357 20.16 11.66 -21.32
CA ALA A 357 20.53 10.32 -20.86
C ALA A 357 21.08 10.23 -19.40
N ALA A 358 21.03 11.33 -18.64
CA ALA A 358 21.30 11.40 -17.21
C ALA A 358 20.11 11.97 -16.41
N LEU A 359 18.96 12.13 -17.06
CA LEU A 359 17.69 12.57 -16.48
C LEU A 359 16.78 11.36 -16.33
N ASP A 360 15.78 11.46 -15.46
CA ASP A 360 14.81 10.39 -15.26
C ASP A 360 13.80 10.35 -16.43
N PRO A 361 13.51 9.19 -17.03
CA PRO A 361 12.55 9.04 -18.13
C PRO A 361 11.10 8.78 -17.65
N HIS A 362 10.94 8.35 -16.40
CA HIS A 362 9.68 7.84 -15.85
C HIS A 362 9.78 7.80 -14.31
N PRO A 363 8.69 8.02 -13.53
CA PRO A 363 8.74 8.06 -12.06
C PRO A 363 9.36 6.85 -11.35
N LEU A 364 9.29 5.65 -11.94
CA LEU A 364 9.91 4.41 -11.41
C LEU A 364 11.28 4.08 -12.01
N PHE A 365 11.99 5.07 -12.57
CA PHE A 365 13.34 4.88 -13.06
C PHE A 365 14.22 6.07 -12.66
N ASP A 366 15.05 5.88 -11.62
CA ASP A 366 16.02 6.87 -11.16
C ASP A 366 17.36 6.63 -11.86
N ALA A 367 17.70 7.52 -12.79
CA ALA A 367 18.91 7.42 -13.60
C ALA A 367 20.20 7.70 -12.80
N ALA A 368 20.11 8.36 -11.64
CA ALA A 368 21.24 8.63 -10.75
C ALA A 368 21.51 7.44 -9.82
N PHE A 369 20.47 6.90 -9.17
CA PHE A 369 20.53 5.66 -8.37
C PHE A 369 20.99 4.48 -9.23
N TYR A 370 20.39 4.28 -10.41
CA TYR A 370 20.77 3.18 -11.30
C TYR A 370 22.25 3.29 -11.70
N ARG A 371 22.76 4.50 -11.99
CA ARG A 371 24.19 4.71 -12.29
C ARG A 371 25.09 4.53 -11.06
N ALA A 372 24.64 4.91 -9.86
CA ALA A 372 25.41 4.74 -8.63
C ALA A 372 25.54 3.26 -8.21
N ARG A 373 24.53 2.43 -8.48
CA ARG A 373 24.56 0.98 -8.24
C ARG A 373 25.31 0.19 -9.32
N ASN A 374 25.38 0.72 -10.55
CA ASN A 374 25.92 0.01 -11.72
C ASN A 374 27.12 0.75 -12.34
N PRO A 375 28.33 0.66 -11.75
CA PRO A 375 29.50 1.43 -12.19
C PRO A 375 30.05 1.00 -13.57
N ASP A 376 29.67 -0.18 -14.06
CA ASP A 376 29.96 -0.69 -15.40
C ASP A 376 29.32 0.14 -16.54
N LEU A 377 28.27 0.93 -16.24
CA LEU A 377 27.77 1.97 -17.14
C LEU A 377 28.83 3.04 -17.48
N VAL A 378 29.78 3.30 -16.58
CA VAL A 378 30.82 4.33 -16.77
C VAL A 378 31.85 3.88 -17.80
N GLU A 379 32.11 2.57 -17.92
CA GLU A 379 33.03 2.02 -18.92
C GLU A 379 32.39 1.88 -20.31
N THR A 380 31.07 1.66 -20.36
CA THR A 380 30.32 1.47 -21.63
C THR A 380 29.70 2.74 -22.20
N GLY A 381 29.52 3.79 -21.39
CA GLY A 381 28.91 5.06 -21.82
C GLY A 381 27.42 4.98 -22.18
N ARG A 382 26.77 3.84 -21.93
CA ARG A 382 25.38 3.55 -22.31
C ARG A 382 24.36 4.35 -21.50
N SER A 383 23.19 4.58 -22.09
CA SER A 383 22.04 5.15 -21.37
C SER A 383 21.60 4.21 -20.24
N PRO A 384 21.37 4.70 -19.00
CA PRO A 384 20.85 3.91 -17.89
C PRO A 384 19.59 3.10 -18.25
N LEU A 385 18.61 3.76 -18.88
CA LEU A 385 17.36 3.10 -19.29
C LEU A 385 17.59 2.03 -20.38
N ALA A 386 18.47 2.30 -21.34
CA ALA A 386 18.74 1.35 -22.43
C ALA A 386 19.40 0.08 -21.89
N HIS A 387 20.45 0.25 -21.08
CA HIS A 387 21.09 -0.87 -20.37
C HIS A 387 20.10 -1.67 -19.50
N PHE A 388 19.15 -1.02 -18.83
CA PHE A 388 18.14 -1.73 -18.05
C PHE A 388 17.20 -2.56 -18.94
N VAL A 389 16.73 -2.00 -20.06
CA VAL A 389 15.85 -2.69 -21.03
C VAL A 389 16.57 -3.85 -21.74
N GLU A 390 17.81 -3.64 -22.18
CA GLU A 390 18.58 -4.61 -22.97
C GLU A 390 19.03 -5.85 -22.17
N GLY A 391 19.24 -5.72 -20.85
CA GLY A 391 19.70 -6.85 -20.03
C GLY A 391 19.72 -6.63 -18.52
N GLY A 392 19.89 -5.39 -18.04
CA GLY A 392 20.00 -5.11 -16.60
C GLY A 392 18.78 -5.57 -15.77
N ALA A 393 17.58 -5.55 -16.37
CA ALA A 393 16.37 -6.07 -15.77
C ALA A 393 16.35 -7.61 -15.64
N ALA A 394 16.97 -8.33 -16.57
CA ALA A 394 17.12 -9.79 -16.53
C ALA A 394 18.26 -10.22 -15.59
N GLU A 395 19.25 -9.36 -15.38
CA GLU A 395 20.30 -9.49 -14.37
C GLU A 395 19.81 -9.15 -12.94
N GLY A 396 18.55 -8.74 -12.77
CA GLY A 396 17.95 -8.45 -11.46
C GLY A 396 18.40 -7.12 -10.85
N ARG A 397 18.92 -6.17 -11.64
CA ARG A 397 19.33 -4.83 -11.17
C ARG A 397 18.12 -3.96 -10.86
N ASP A 398 18.23 -3.11 -9.84
CA ASP A 398 17.11 -2.28 -9.36
C ASP A 398 17.01 -0.94 -10.11
N PRO A 399 15.87 -0.60 -10.76
CA PRO A 399 15.69 0.65 -11.49
C PRO A 399 15.39 1.87 -10.60
N HIS A 400 15.00 1.66 -9.34
CA HIS A 400 14.58 2.69 -8.40
C HIS A 400 14.69 2.16 -6.96
N PRO A 401 15.01 2.98 -5.93
CA PRO A 401 15.15 2.51 -4.54
C PRO A 401 13.91 1.83 -3.93
N LEU A 402 12.74 1.93 -4.57
CA LEU A 402 11.47 1.32 -4.15
C LEU A 402 10.96 0.22 -5.10
N PHE A 403 11.82 -0.32 -5.97
CA PHE A 403 11.51 -1.46 -6.82
C PHE A 403 12.70 -2.43 -6.81
N ASP A 404 12.53 -3.57 -6.13
CA ASP A 404 13.55 -4.62 -6.06
C ASP A 404 13.27 -5.64 -7.16
N SER A 405 14.10 -5.64 -8.21
CA SER A 405 13.91 -6.49 -9.38
C SER A 405 14.06 -7.98 -9.04
N SER A 406 14.96 -8.30 -8.12
CA SER A 406 15.29 -9.69 -7.75
C SER A 406 14.20 -10.29 -6.87
N TRP A 407 13.80 -9.58 -5.81
CA TRP A 407 12.70 -9.96 -4.92
C TRP A 407 11.36 -10.01 -5.65
N TYR A 408 11.10 -9.06 -6.56
CA TYR A 408 9.87 -9.10 -7.37
C TYR A 408 9.79 -10.37 -8.22
N LEU A 409 10.91 -10.81 -8.82
CA LEU A 409 10.96 -12.04 -9.62
C LEU A 409 10.87 -13.31 -8.75
N GLU A 410 11.54 -13.35 -7.59
CA GLU A 410 11.39 -14.46 -6.63
C GLU A 410 9.94 -14.60 -6.14
N ARG A 411 9.30 -13.48 -5.82
CA ARG A 411 7.92 -13.44 -5.31
C ARG A 411 6.89 -13.78 -6.38
N ASN A 412 7.24 -13.65 -7.66
CA ASN A 412 6.39 -13.86 -8.84
C ASN A 412 7.03 -14.81 -9.89
N PRO A 413 7.11 -16.13 -9.61
CA PRO A 413 7.79 -17.09 -10.50
C PRO A 413 7.15 -17.24 -11.89
N ASP A 414 5.90 -16.81 -12.07
CA ASP A 414 5.21 -16.74 -13.35
C ASP A 414 5.77 -15.63 -14.25
N VAL A 415 6.12 -14.47 -13.66
CA VAL A 415 6.80 -13.38 -14.37
C VAL A 415 8.22 -13.82 -14.74
N ALA A 416 8.97 -14.38 -13.78
CA ALA A 416 10.32 -14.91 -14.02
C ALA A 416 10.33 -16.00 -15.12
N GLY A 417 9.39 -16.94 -15.07
CA GLY A 417 9.24 -17.99 -16.08
C GLY A 417 8.80 -17.49 -17.47
N SER A 418 8.31 -16.26 -17.58
CA SER A 418 7.93 -15.62 -18.85
C SER A 418 9.04 -14.79 -19.50
N GLY A 419 10.12 -14.48 -18.76
CA GLY A 419 11.21 -13.60 -19.24
C GLY A 419 10.83 -12.12 -19.39
N GLN A 420 9.65 -11.70 -18.93
CA GLN A 420 9.24 -10.30 -18.97
C GLN A 420 10.09 -9.43 -18.02
N ASN A 421 10.40 -8.20 -18.46
CA ASN A 421 11.00 -7.18 -17.61
C ASN A 421 10.08 -6.91 -16.39
N PRO A 422 10.57 -7.08 -15.13
CA PRO A 422 9.71 -7.03 -13.95
C PRO A 422 9.07 -5.65 -13.73
N LEU A 423 9.76 -4.56 -14.05
CA LEU A 423 9.20 -3.21 -13.93
C LEU A 423 8.12 -2.96 -14.98
N VAL A 424 8.31 -3.41 -16.23
CA VAL A 424 7.27 -3.34 -17.28
C VAL A 424 6.04 -4.15 -16.87
N HIS A 425 6.23 -5.36 -16.33
CA HIS A 425 5.12 -6.18 -15.83
C HIS A 425 4.39 -5.48 -14.66
N PHE A 426 5.12 -4.89 -13.70
CA PHE A 426 4.50 -4.21 -12.57
C PHE A 426 3.72 -2.95 -13.00
N LEU A 427 4.27 -2.16 -13.93
CA LEU A 427 3.59 -0.99 -14.50
C LEU A 427 2.35 -1.36 -15.29
N GLY A 428 2.43 -2.44 -16.06
CA GLY A 428 1.31 -3.06 -16.74
C GLY A 428 0.31 -3.67 -15.76
N ASP A 429 0.47 -4.95 -15.45
CA ASP A 429 -0.54 -5.77 -14.77
C ASP A 429 -0.28 -5.97 -13.28
N GLY A 430 0.98 -6.12 -12.85
CA GLY A 430 1.31 -6.46 -11.46
C GLY A 430 0.79 -5.46 -10.41
N GLY A 431 0.91 -4.16 -10.69
CA GLY A 431 0.37 -3.10 -9.85
C GLY A 431 -1.17 -3.05 -9.82
N ARG A 432 -1.85 -3.63 -10.82
CA ARG A 432 -3.32 -3.81 -10.82
C ARG A 432 -3.72 -5.10 -10.08
N GLU A 433 -3.01 -6.20 -10.30
CA GLU A 433 -3.20 -7.49 -9.64
C GLU A 433 -2.93 -7.44 -8.12
N GLY A 434 -2.13 -6.48 -7.66
CA GLY A 434 -1.80 -6.31 -6.24
C GLY A 434 -0.51 -7.00 -5.82
N ARG A 435 0.43 -7.17 -6.76
CA ARG A 435 1.78 -7.65 -6.48
C ARG A 435 2.62 -6.49 -5.95
N ASP A 436 3.23 -6.67 -4.79
CA ASP A 436 4.07 -5.65 -4.17
C ASP A 436 5.40 -5.46 -4.96
N PRO A 437 5.89 -4.23 -5.15
CA PRO A 437 7.14 -3.94 -5.88
C PRO A 437 8.41 -4.05 -5.02
N HIS A 438 8.27 -3.96 -3.70
CA HIS A 438 9.36 -3.91 -2.73
C HIS A 438 8.82 -4.25 -1.33
N PRO A 439 9.56 -4.93 -0.44
CA PRO A 439 9.07 -5.35 0.88
C PRO A 439 8.57 -4.22 1.81
N LEU A 440 8.96 -2.97 1.55
CA LEU A 440 8.46 -1.81 2.31
C LEU A 440 7.24 -1.10 1.67
N PHE A 441 6.67 -1.61 0.58
CA PHE A 441 5.52 -1.01 -0.09
C PHE A 441 4.40 -2.05 -0.31
N ASP A 442 3.33 -1.95 0.49
CA ASP A 442 2.17 -2.85 0.44
C ASP A 442 1.09 -2.22 -0.45
N VAL A 443 0.89 -2.81 -1.64
CA VAL A 443 -0.06 -2.33 -2.65
C VAL A 443 -1.50 -2.44 -2.16
N GLY A 444 -1.83 -3.48 -1.40
CA GLY A 444 -3.17 -3.69 -0.84
C GLY A 444 -3.51 -2.63 0.21
N TRP A 445 -2.57 -2.38 1.12
CA TRP A 445 -2.63 -1.34 2.15
C TRP A 445 -2.76 0.06 1.56
N TYR A 446 -1.92 0.39 0.56
CA TYR A 446 -1.91 1.69 -0.09
C TYR A 446 -3.21 1.92 -0.87
N ARG A 447 -3.65 0.95 -1.69
CA ARG A 447 -4.93 1.02 -2.43
C ARG A 447 -6.12 1.20 -1.48
N ALA A 448 -6.12 0.56 -0.32
CA ALA A 448 -7.17 0.73 0.69
C ALA A 448 -7.18 2.12 1.38
N ARG A 449 -6.15 2.95 1.18
CA ARG A 449 -5.98 4.28 1.80
C ARG A 449 -5.82 5.44 0.79
N ALA A 450 -5.79 5.15 -0.50
CA ALA A 450 -5.69 6.11 -1.58
C ALA A 450 -7.01 6.16 -2.39
N PRO A 451 -8.07 6.82 -1.89
CA PRO A 451 -9.38 6.86 -2.54
C PRO A 451 -9.39 7.64 -3.88
N ASP A 452 -8.32 8.38 -4.16
CA ASP A 452 -8.03 9.14 -5.36
C ASP A 452 -7.14 8.39 -6.37
N LEU A 453 -6.64 7.18 -6.04
CA LEU A 453 -5.77 6.38 -6.89
C LEU A 453 -6.39 6.05 -8.25
N GLY A 454 -7.70 5.79 -8.29
CA GLY A 454 -8.40 5.32 -9.48
C GLY A 454 -7.74 4.06 -10.07
N ASP A 455 -7.48 4.08 -11.38
CA ASP A 455 -6.81 3.00 -12.11
C ASP A 455 -5.28 3.19 -12.22
N ALA A 456 -4.70 4.21 -11.57
CA ALA A 456 -3.26 4.50 -11.66
C ALA A 456 -2.39 3.43 -10.96
N ASN A 457 -1.14 3.28 -11.40
CA ASN A 457 -0.20 2.38 -10.74
C ASN A 457 0.07 2.85 -9.28
N PRO A 458 -0.05 1.97 -8.27
CA PRO A 458 0.08 2.33 -6.85
C PRO A 458 1.38 3.05 -6.47
N LEU A 459 2.53 2.60 -7.00
CA LEU A 459 3.83 3.19 -6.64
C LEU A 459 4.08 4.48 -7.42
N VAL A 460 3.67 4.56 -8.68
CA VAL A 460 3.68 5.82 -9.46
C VAL A 460 2.84 6.90 -8.76
N HIS A 461 1.65 6.52 -8.28
CA HIS A 461 0.80 7.43 -7.51
C HIS A 461 1.42 7.82 -6.16
N TYR A 462 2.10 6.88 -5.47
CA TYR A 462 2.83 7.21 -4.24
C TYR A 462 3.91 8.27 -4.50
N LEU A 463 4.77 8.08 -5.51
CA LEU A 463 5.86 9.01 -5.81
C LEU A 463 5.36 10.39 -6.30
N THR A 464 4.32 10.41 -7.14
CA THR A 464 3.80 11.67 -7.71
C THR A 464 2.93 12.47 -6.72
N HIS A 465 2.13 11.79 -5.89
CA HIS A 465 1.11 12.39 -5.02
C HIS A 465 1.19 11.93 -3.55
N GLY A 466 1.44 10.64 -3.29
CA GLY A 466 1.45 10.05 -1.95
C GLY A 466 2.44 10.65 -0.96
N ILE A 467 3.69 10.91 -1.39
CA ILE A 467 4.74 11.55 -0.58
C ILE A 467 4.27 12.91 -0.04
N ARG A 468 3.69 13.75 -0.91
CA ARG A 468 3.18 15.09 -0.59
C ARG A 468 1.92 15.05 0.26
N ALA A 469 1.09 14.02 0.06
CA ALA A 469 -0.07 13.74 0.88
C ALA A 469 0.27 13.07 2.23
N GLY A 470 1.56 12.81 2.51
CA GLY A 470 2.03 12.23 3.77
C GLY A 470 1.50 10.81 4.04
N ARG A 471 1.39 9.98 2.99
CA ARG A 471 0.78 8.64 3.08
C ARG A 471 1.77 7.56 3.48
N ASP A 472 1.29 6.63 4.29
CA ASP A 472 2.05 5.47 4.76
C ASP A 472 2.12 4.38 3.68
N PRO A 473 3.32 3.91 3.29
CA PRO A 473 3.51 2.92 2.22
C PRO A 473 3.22 1.48 2.67
N ASN A 474 3.28 1.21 3.98
CA ASN A 474 2.95 -0.09 4.58
C ASN A 474 2.48 0.11 6.05
N PRO A 475 1.93 -0.92 6.73
CA PRO A 475 1.38 -0.79 8.09
C PRO A 475 2.38 -0.45 9.21
N LEU A 476 3.69 -0.45 8.94
CA LEU A 476 4.79 -0.28 9.90
C LEU A 476 5.78 0.80 9.48
N PHE A 477 5.36 1.73 8.62
CA PHE A 477 6.11 2.94 8.28
C PHE A 477 5.17 4.15 8.36
N ASP A 478 5.39 5.03 9.34
CA ASP A 478 4.62 6.27 9.55
C ASP A 478 5.42 7.45 8.96
N ALA A 479 4.93 7.96 7.82
CA ALA A 479 5.63 8.99 7.07
C ALA A 479 5.72 10.33 7.82
N ALA A 480 4.78 10.63 8.72
CA ALA A 480 4.78 11.84 9.52
C ALA A 480 5.74 11.73 10.72
N TRP A 481 5.76 10.58 11.39
CA TRP A 481 6.69 10.23 12.47
C TRP A 481 8.14 10.24 12.00
N TYR A 482 8.41 9.70 10.81
CA TYR A 482 9.75 9.70 10.22
C TYR A 482 10.24 11.13 9.94
N ARG A 483 9.45 11.95 9.22
CA ARG A 483 9.77 13.37 8.98
C ARG A 483 9.95 14.18 10.27
N ALA A 484 9.19 13.88 11.32
CA ALA A 484 9.32 14.55 12.62
C ALA A 484 10.64 14.21 13.36
N ARG A 485 11.31 13.11 12.98
CA ARG A 485 12.64 12.71 13.48
C ARG A 485 13.78 13.16 12.57
N HIS A 486 13.49 13.31 11.28
CA HIS A 486 14.42 13.73 10.24
C HIS A 486 14.07 15.12 9.69
N PRO A 487 14.18 16.20 10.50
CA PRO A 487 13.84 17.57 10.10
C PRO A 487 14.80 18.15 9.05
N GLU A 488 15.87 17.44 8.69
CA GLU A 488 16.71 17.75 7.53
C GLU A 488 16.00 17.48 6.19
N LEU A 489 14.92 16.69 6.18
CA LEU A 489 14.17 16.36 4.98
C LEU A 489 13.29 17.52 4.51
N GLY A 490 13.48 17.92 3.25
CA GLY A 490 12.60 18.87 2.57
C GLY A 490 11.17 18.32 2.38
N PRO A 491 10.18 19.21 2.16
CA PRO A 491 8.77 18.82 2.04
C PRO A 491 8.50 17.85 0.88
N ASP A 492 9.25 17.95 -0.22
CA ASP A 492 9.14 17.10 -1.40
C ASP A 492 10.04 15.84 -1.35
N ALA A 493 10.94 15.70 -0.36
CA ALA A 493 11.77 14.50 -0.24
C ALA A 493 10.93 13.27 0.18
N ASP A 494 11.25 12.09 -0.34
CA ASP A 494 10.58 10.84 0.01
C ASP A 494 11.16 10.25 1.31
N PRO A 495 10.37 10.12 2.39
CA PRO A 495 10.84 9.53 3.64
C PRO A 495 11.15 8.03 3.50
N LEU A 496 10.52 7.32 2.55
CA LEU A 496 10.75 5.88 2.38
C LEU A 496 12.07 5.62 1.64
N VAL A 497 12.37 6.35 0.57
CA VAL A 497 13.68 6.29 -0.11
C VAL A 497 14.79 6.65 0.89
N ASP A 498 14.60 7.72 1.65
CA ASP A 498 15.56 8.16 2.67
C ASP A 498 15.83 7.07 3.73
N TYR A 499 14.79 6.35 4.14
CA TYR A 499 14.93 5.21 5.03
C TYR A 499 15.64 4.00 4.37
N VAL A 500 15.35 3.70 3.10
CA VAL A 500 16.05 2.66 2.34
C VAL A 500 17.54 2.96 2.22
N GLU A 501 17.92 4.20 1.89
CA GLU A 501 19.32 4.56 1.64
C GLU A 501 20.12 4.86 2.91
N ARG A 502 19.51 5.47 3.94
CA ARG A 502 20.23 5.90 5.17
C ARG A 502 19.87 5.11 6.42
N GLY A 503 18.70 4.48 6.48
CA GLY A 503 18.10 3.92 7.69
C GLY A 503 18.91 2.80 8.36
N VAL A 504 19.69 2.03 7.59
CA VAL A 504 20.66 1.04 8.11
C VAL A 504 21.70 1.71 9.02
N HIS A 505 22.36 2.75 8.51
CA HIS A 505 23.55 3.33 9.10
C HIS A 505 23.28 4.22 10.32
N ILE A 506 22.04 4.70 10.46
CA ILE A 506 21.61 5.60 11.55
C ILE A 506 20.59 4.94 12.51
N GLY A 507 20.11 3.73 12.20
CA GLY A 507 19.18 2.98 13.05
C GLY A 507 17.82 3.68 13.24
N SER A 508 17.29 4.33 12.20
CA SER A 508 16.06 5.12 12.29
C SER A 508 14.86 4.33 12.81
N GLU A 509 13.92 5.06 13.44
CA GLU A 509 12.61 4.57 13.89
C GLU A 509 11.54 4.89 12.82
N PRO A 510 11.21 3.97 11.89
CA PRO A 510 10.21 4.21 10.84
C PRO A 510 8.78 4.32 11.38
N HIS A 511 8.50 3.82 12.58
CA HIS A 511 7.15 3.78 13.15
C HIS A 511 7.21 3.71 14.69
N PRO A 512 6.23 4.27 15.44
CA PRO A 512 6.26 4.30 16.91
C PRO A 512 6.34 2.96 17.66
N LEU A 513 6.20 1.83 16.96
CA LEU A 513 6.28 0.48 17.53
C LEU A 513 7.51 -0.32 17.06
N PHE A 514 8.38 0.28 16.24
CA PHE A 514 9.58 -0.35 15.69
C PHE A 514 10.83 0.49 16.03
N ASP A 515 11.71 -0.04 16.88
CA ASP A 515 12.93 0.65 17.35
C ASP A 515 14.13 0.10 16.58
N GLY A 516 14.44 0.68 15.42
CA GLY A 516 15.50 0.21 14.53
C GLY A 516 16.88 0.21 15.18
N GLY A 517 17.14 1.21 16.05
CA GLY A 517 18.37 1.28 16.83
C GLY A 517 18.48 0.15 17.85
N TRP A 518 17.39 -0.21 18.54
CA TRP A 518 17.38 -1.35 19.47
C TRP A 518 17.41 -2.68 18.74
N TYR A 519 16.76 -2.78 17.58
CA TYR A 519 16.79 -3.95 16.72
C TYR A 519 18.23 -4.28 16.31
N LEU A 520 18.98 -3.32 15.76
CA LEU A 520 20.40 -3.49 15.42
C LEU A 520 21.30 -3.76 16.64
N ARG A 521 21.00 -3.18 17.81
CA ARG A 521 21.74 -3.47 19.06
C ARG A 521 21.46 -4.88 19.62
N THR A 522 20.32 -5.48 19.26
CA THR A 522 19.88 -6.80 19.72
C THR A 522 20.25 -7.89 18.71
N TYR A 523 20.34 -7.53 17.44
CA TYR A 523 20.70 -8.37 16.29
C TYR A 523 21.93 -7.78 15.56
N PRO A 524 23.11 -7.74 16.22
CA PRO A 524 24.30 -7.06 15.70
C PRO A 524 24.84 -7.65 14.41
N GLU A 525 24.50 -8.90 14.08
CA GLU A 525 24.82 -9.55 12.80
C GLU A 525 24.15 -8.88 11.59
N LEU A 526 23.17 -7.99 11.80
CA LEU A 526 22.54 -7.21 10.75
C LEU A 526 23.23 -5.86 10.48
N ILE A 527 24.22 -5.46 11.28
CA ILE A 527 24.91 -4.16 11.14
C ILE A 527 25.78 -4.11 9.87
N ASP A 528 26.34 -5.25 9.46
CA ASP A 528 27.10 -5.40 8.22
C ASP A 528 26.22 -5.73 6.99
N GLY A 529 24.89 -5.75 7.18
CA GLY A 529 23.91 -6.01 6.12
C GLY A 529 23.57 -4.77 5.28
N HIS A 530 23.10 -4.98 4.05
CA HIS A 530 22.60 -3.91 3.17
C HIS A 530 21.09 -3.65 3.32
N GLU A 531 20.36 -4.47 4.08
CA GLU A 531 18.92 -4.34 4.30
C GLU A 531 18.59 -3.44 5.49
N THR A 532 17.52 -2.64 5.38
CA THR A 532 17.02 -1.86 6.52
C THR A 532 16.44 -2.75 7.63
N PRO A 533 16.51 -2.33 8.91
CA PRO A 533 15.93 -3.08 10.03
C PRO A 533 14.46 -3.49 9.83
N LEU A 534 13.63 -2.61 9.26
CA LEU A 534 12.23 -2.91 8.97
C LEU A 534 12.06 -3.83 7.75
N HIS A 535 12.90 -3.70 6.71
CA HIS A 535 12.88 -4.63 5.57
C HIS A 535 13.19 -6.04 6.05
N HIS A 536 14.31 -6.22 6.76
CA HIS A 536 14.63 -7.51 7.37
C HIS A 536 13.47 -8.01 8.25
N TYR A 537 12.85 -7.17 9.07
CA TYR A 537 11.74 -7.62 9.94
C TYR A 537 10.51 -8.08 9.14
N LEU A 538 10.10 -7.32 8.11
CA LEU A 538 8.97 -7.66 7.25
C LEU A 538 9.25 -8.92 6.40
N HIS A 539 10.49 -9.13 5.97
CA HIS A 539 10.91 -10.25 5.14
C HIS A 539 11.18 -11.53 5.94
N LEU A 540 12.12 -11.49 6.89
CA LEU A 540 12.67 -12.67 7.58
C LEU A 540 12.41 -12.67 9.10
N GLY A 541 12.45 -11.49 9.74
CA GLY A 541 12.46 -11.36 11.20
C GLY A 541 11.21 -11.93 11.88
N VAL A 542 10.03 -11.91 11.24
CA VAL A 542 8.84 -12.62 11.75
C VAL A 542 9.03 -14.14 11.75
N ALA A 543 9.56 -14.71 10.66
CA ALA A 543 9.74 -16.16 10.51
C ALA A 543 10.78 -16.73 11.47
N GLU A 544 11.84 -15.97 11.75
CA GLU A 544 12.83 -16.27 12.79
C GLU A 544 12.31 -15.98 14.21
N GLY A 545 11.19 -15.26 14.34
CA GLY A 545 10.63 -14.82 15.61
C GLY A 545 11.53 -13.85 16.35
N ARG A 546 12.11 -12.87 15.66
CA ARG A 546 12.82 -11.72 16.24
C ARG A 546 11.82 -10.70 16.76
N ASP A 547 12.18 -9.97 17.82
CA ASP A 547 11.34 -8.93 18.40
C ASP A 547 11.67 -7.57 17.74
N PRO A 548 10.68 -6.73 17.37
CA PRO A 548 10.91 -5.51 16.55
C PRO A 548 11.23 -4.24 17.36
N SER A 549 10.99 -4.28 18.66
CA SER A 549 11.21 -3.20 19.63
C SER A 549 11.21 -3.84 21.02
N PRO A 550 11.71 -3.17 22.08
CA PRO A 550 11.58 -3.72 23.42
C PRO A 550 10.10 -3.95 23.78
N ASP A 551 9.20 -3.06 23.32
CA ASP A 551 7.77 -3.03 23.67
C ASP A 551 6.86 -3.90 22.76
N PHE A 552 7.42 -4.91 22.11
CA PHE A 552 6.67 -5.98 21.45
C PHE A 552 7.45 -7.31 21.45
N SER A 553 6.77 -8.45 21.61
CA SER A 553 7.42 -9.76 21.42
C SER A 553 6.68 -10.61 20.39
N THR A 554 7.35 -10.87 19.27
CA THR A 554 6.85 -11.57 18.07
C THR A 554 6.43 -12.99 18.41
N ARG A 555 7.30 -13.75 19.10
CA ARG A 555 7.01 -15.15 19.47
C ARG A 555 5.83 -15.23 20.43
N TRP A 556 5.90 -14.49 21.54
CA TRP A 556 4.84 -14.50 22.55
C TRP A 556 3.47 -14.06 21.98
N TYR A 557 3.46 -13.07 21.08
CA TYR A 557 2.23 -12.62 20.45
C TYR A 557 1.62 -13.68 19.51
N LEU A 558 2.44 -14.37 18.71
CA LEU A 558 1.97 -15.45 17.83
C LEU A 558 1.51 -16.67 18.64
N ASP A 559 2.25 -17.06 19.69
CA ASP A 559 1.87 -18.12 20.63
C ASP A 559 0.54 -17.81 21.33
N ARG A 560 0.34 -16.55 21.76
CA ARG A 560 -0.88 -16.11 22.44
C ARG A 560 -2.06 -15.91 21.49
N HIS A 561 -1.81 -15.75 20.19
CA HIS A 561 -2.80 -15.48 19.15
C HIS A 561 -2.70 -16.44 17.94
N PRO A 562 -3.12 -17.72 18.11
CA PRO A 562 -3.10 -18.72 17.04
C PRO A 562 -3.98 -18.40 15.83
N ASP A 563 -4.86 -17.41 15.93
CA ASP A 563 -5.62 -16.86 14.80
C ASP A 563 -4.76 -16.00 13.87
N VAL A 564 -3.91 -15.13 14.44
CA VAL A 564 -2.92 -14.33 13.70
C VAL A 564 -1.88 -15.24 13.05
N ALA A 565 -1.36 -16.22 13.80
CA ALA A 565 -0.39 -17.18 13.30
C ALA A 565 -0.95 -18.04 12.16
N ARG A 566 -2.19 -18.56 12.29
CA ARG A 566 -2.83 -19.36 11.22
C ARG A 566 -3.19 -18.52 9.99
N ALA A 567 -3.42 -17.22 10.15
CA ALA A 567 -3.65 -16.30 9.03
C ALA A 567 -2.36 -15.84 8.34
N GLY A 568 -1.17 -16.19 8.86
CA GLY A 568 0.13 -15.79 8.30
C GLY A 568 0.42 -14.28 8.39
N LEU A 569 -0.27 -13.55 9.26
CA LEU A 569 -0.15 -12.10 9.36
C LEU A 569 1.10 -11.70 10.16
N ASN A 570 1.81 -10.66 9.71
CA ASN A 570 2.87 -10.04 10.50
C ASN A 570 2.29 -9.57 11.86
N PRO A 571 2.83 -10.01 13.01
CA PRO A 571 2.20 -9.80 14.30
C PRO A 571 2.26 -8.34 14.77
N LEU A 572 3.33 -7.60 14.46
CA LEU A 572 3.42 -6.17 14.78
C LEU A 572 2.45 -5.36 13.90
N ALA A 573 2.38 -5.65 12.60
CA ALA A 573 1.41 -5.02 11.69
C ALA A 573 -0.03 -5.29 12.14
N HIS A 574 -0.34 -6.55 12.49
CA HIS A 574 -1.64 -6.91 13.07
C HIS A 574 -1.91 -6.11 14.35
N PHE A 575 -0.93 -5.99 15.26
CA PHE A 575 -1.08 -5.22 16.50
C PHE A 575 -1.30 -3.72 16.27
N ALA A 576 -0.56 -3.12 15.33
CA ALA A 576 -0.69 -1.71 14.96
C ALA A 576 -2.07 -1.39 14.39
N VAL A 577 -2.57 -2.24 13.48
CA VAL A 577 -3.81 -2.00 12.72
C VAL A 577 -5.08 -2.42 13.47
N ALA A 578 -5.04 -3.56 14.16
CA ALA A 578 -6.23 -4.19 14.76
C ALA A 578 -6.02 -4.63 16.22
N GLY A 579 -4.94 -5.36 16.52
CA GLY A 579 -4.74 -6.02 17.82
C GLY A 579 -4.83 -5.08 19.03
N ARG A 580 -4.32 -3.85 18.92
CA ARG A 580 -4.47 -2.81 19.95
C ARG A 580 -5.94 -2.44 20.20
N ALA A 581 -6.74 -2.28 19.14
CA ALA A 581 -8.17 -1.97 19.23
C ALA A 581 -9.01 -3.19 19.66
N GLU A 582 -8.50 -4.41 19.45
CA GLU A 582 -9.11 -5.65 19.93
C GLU A 582 -8.80 -5.98 21.40
N GLY A 583 -7.95 -5.18 22.07
CA GLY A 583 -7.52 -5.38 23.45
C GLY A 583 -6.41 -6.41 23.65
N ARG A 584 -5.69 -6.79 22.59
CA ARG A 584 -4.52 -7.70 22.67
C ARG A 584 -3.34 -6.98 23.33
N SER A 585 -2.57 -7.69 24.15
CA SER A 585 -1.30 -7.18 24.69
C SER A 585 -0.16 -7.42 23.66
N PRO A 586 0.88 -6.58 23.61
CA PRO A 586 2.06 -6.83 22.78
C PRO A 586 3.12 -7.77 23.42
N LEU A 587 3.06 -7.99 24.73
CA LEU A 587 4.01 -8.82 25.53
C LEU A 587 3.42 -9.15 26.92
N PRO A 588 4.09 -9.98 27.78
CA PRO A 588 3.58 -10.31 29.12
C PRO A 588 3.34 -9.09 30.03
N LEU A 589 2.29 -9.12 30.85
CA LEU A 589 1.95 -8.00 31.75
C LEU A 589 3.07 -7.72 32.76
N GLU A 590 3.75 -8.76 33.25
CA GLU A 590 4.88 -8.66 34.16
C GLU A 590 5.96 -7.71 33.61
N ALA A 591 6.27 -7.80 32.31
CA ALA A 591 7.28 -6.97 31.64
C ALA A 591 6.75 -5.56 31.29
N LEU A 592 5.48 -5.43 30.87
CA LEU A 592 4.83 -4.11 30.71
C LEU A 592 4.83 -3.32 32.02
N HIS A 593 4.46 -3.97 33.13
CA HIS A 593 4.42 -3.36 34.45
C HIS A 593 5.83 -2.99 34.93
N ALA A 594 6.83 -3.87 34.76
CA ALA A 594 8.21 -3.58 35.12
C ALA A 594 8.76 -2.33 34.41
N ARG A 595 8.48 -2.16 33.11
CA ARG A 595 8.87 -0.93 32.37
C ARG A 595 8.11 0.29 32.85
N ARG A 596 6.80 0.19 33.09
CA ARG A 596 6.01 1.30 33.61
C ARG A 596 6.54 1.77 34.97
N VAL A 597 6.88 0.85 35.87
CA VAL A 597 7.51 1.14 37.17
C VAL A 597 8.90 1.77 37.01
N ALA A 598 9.69 1.36 36.00
CA ALA A 598 10.97 2.01 35.72
C ALA A 598 10.78 3.48 35.26
N ALA A 599 9.86 3.73 34.33
CA ALA A 599 9.54 5.09 33.87
C ALA A 599 8.95 5.97 34.99
N GLU A 600 8.02 5.43 35.78
CA GLU A 600 7.44 6.11 36.96
C GLU A 600 8.51 6.52 37.98
N ARG A 601 9.55 5.70 38.19
CA ARG A 601 10.68 6.03 39.10
C ARG A 601 11.52 7.19 38.57
N VAL A 602 11.79 7.25 37.26
CA VAL A 602 12.56 8.35 36.65
C VAL A 602 11.77 9.66 36.72
N ALA A 603 10.47 9.64 36.36
CA ALA A 603 9.60 10.81 36.47
C ALA A 603 9.46 11.31 37.92
N LEU A 604 9.23 10.39 38.87
CA LEU A 604 9.13 10.71 40.30
C LEU A 604 10.36 11.46 40.82
N ALA A 605 11.57 11.08 40.39
CA ALA A 605 12.81 11.70 40.84
C ALA A 605 12.91 13.20 40.47
N GLY A 606 12.32 13.60 39.33
CA GLY A 606 12.23 15.02 38.93
C GLY A 606 11.19 15.82 39.71
N GLU A 607 10.07 15.19 40.10
CA GLU A 607 8.91 15.87 40.72
C GLU A 607 9.09 16.21 42.21
N ILE A 608 10.02 15.57 42.94
CA ILE A 608 10.08 15.58 44.43
C ILE A 608 9.96 16.97 45.06
N GLN A 609 10.63 17.99 44.49
CA GLN A 609 10.63 19.35 45.05
C GLN A 609 9.26 20.04 44.95
N ASP A 610 8.53 19.80 43.86
CA ASP A 610 7.18 20.35 43.67
C ASP A 610 6.14 19.60 44.50
N LEU A 611 6.34 18.28 44.72
CA LEU A 611 5.50 17.49 45.64
C LEU A 611 5.60 18.02 47.08
N HIS A 612 6.80 18.29 47.59
CA HIS A 612 6.98 18.92 48.91
C HIS A 612 6.33 20.32 48.98
N ARG A 613 6.44 21.13 47.91
CA ARG A 613 5.75 22.44 47.85
C ARG A 613 4.23 22.28 47.92
N HIS A 614 3.67 21.28 47.24
CA HIS A 614 2.23 21.00 47.27
C HIS A 614 1.75 20.53 48.66
N ILE A 615 2.52 19.70 49.37
CA ILE A 615 2.20 19.29 50.76
C ILE A 615 2.04 20.50 51.69
N GLY A 616 2.93 21.50 51.55
CA GLY A 616 2.85 22.76 52.29
C GLY A 616 1.65 23.67 51.93
N LEU A 617 0.90 23.34 50.87
CA LEU A 617 -0.28 24.06 50.40
C LEU A 617 -1.59 23.27 50.58
N MET A 618 -1.55 22.04 51.10
CA MET A 618 -2.74 21.23 51.34
C MET A 618 -3.62 21.83 52.45
N VAL A 619 -4.93 21.92 52.21
CA VAL A 619 -5.92 22.43 53.18
C VAL A 619 -6.08 21.45 54.35
N LEU A 620 -6.03 20.15 54.05
CA LEU A 620 -6.00 19.08 55.04
C LEU A 620 -4.65 18.39 55.01
N GLN A 621 -3.97 18.32 56.14
CA GLN A 621 -2.77 17.51 56.31
C GLN A 621 -3.09 16.34 57.24
N PRO A 622 -3.69 15.25 56.73
CA PRO A 622 -4.05 14.09 57.54
C PRO A 622 -2.82 13.45 58.21
N THR A 623 -3.05 12.80 59.35
CA THR A 623 -2.01 12.13 60.13
C THR A 623 -2.19 10.62 60.04
N PHE A 624 -1.26 9.93 59.38
CA PHE A 624 -1.38 8.50 59.10
C PHE A 624 -0.85 7.64 60.24
N VAL A 625 -1.74 7.03 61.02
CA VAL A 625 -1.40 5.99 61.99
C VAL A 625 -1.22 4.67 61.24
N VAL A 626 -0.02 4.12 61.23
CA VAL A 626 0.34 2.90 60.52
C VAL A 626 0.56 1.79 61.52
N LEU A 627 -0.45 0.93 61.69
CA LEU A 627 -0.32 -0.32 62.44
C LEU A 627 0.46 -1.31 61.57
N ILE A 628 1.60 -1.79 62.07
CA ILE A 628 2.41 -2.84 61.45
C ILE A 628 2.27 -4.09 62.32
N ASP A 629 1.74 -5.16 61.73
CA ASP A 629 1.35 -6.40 62.41
C ASP A 629 2.25 -7.58 62.01
N GLY A 630 2.58 -8.45 62.97
CA GLY A 630 3.36 -9.68 62.74
C GLY A 630 4.72 -9.76 63.44
N ASP A 631 5.08 -10.99 63.81
CA ASP A 631 6.20 -11.32 64.73
C ASP A 631 7.60 -11.31 64.10
N ASP A 632 7.70 -11.21 62.76
CA ASP A 632 8.97 -11.18 62.05
C ASP A 632 9.61 -9.78 62.16
N ALA A 633 10.61 -9.69 63.04
CA ALA A 633 11.35 -8.46 63.28
C ALA A 633 12.14 -7.95 62.06
N GLU A 634 12.47 -8.78 61.07
CA GLU A 634 13.12 -8.34 59.83
C GLU A 634 12.11 -7.81 58.82
N ALA A 635 11.02 -8.53 58.60
CA ALA A 635 9.94 -8.09 57.73
C ALA A 635 9.34 -6.75 58.24
N THR A 636 9.13 -6.63 59.55
CA THR A 636 8.66 -5.38 60.20
C THR A 636 9.69 -4.24 60.11
N ARG A 637 11.00 -4.53 60.16
CA ARG A 637 12.05 -3.51 59.84
C ARG A 637 11.95 -3.05 58.39
N GLY A 638 11.70 -3.96 57.44
CA GLY A 638 11.51 -3.64 56.02
C GLY A 638 10.33 -2.68 55.79
N THR A 639 9.17 -3.00 56.37
CA THR A 639 7.97 -2.14 56.30
C THR A 639 8.21 -0.77 56.93
N ARG A 640 8.80 -0.73 58.13
CA ARG A 640 9.18 0.53 58.80
C ARG A 640 10.18 1.35 57.97
N ALA A 641 11.11 0.72 57.26
CA ALA A 641 12.03 1.41 56.35
C ALA A 641 11.34 1.95 55.09
N SER A 642 10.26 1.31 54.60
CA SER A 642 9.45 1.85 53.50
C SER A 642 8.61 3.06 53.90
N LEU A 643 8.12 3.07 55.15
CA LEU A 643 7.42 4.21 55.74
C LEU A 643 8.35 5.41 55.92
N ALA A 644 9.61 5.17 56.32
CA ALA A 644 10.65 6.21 56.39
C ALA A 644 11.12 6.74 55.01
N ARG A 645 10.67 6.14 53.89
CA ARG A 645 10.92 6.62 52.51
C ARG A 645 9.73 7.40 51.93
N GLN A 646 8.68 7.68 52.69
CA GLN A 646 7.52 8.43 52.19
C GLN A 646 7.85 9.91 52.01
N ILE A 647 7.39 10.50 50.91
CA ILE A 647 7.49 11.94 50.59
C ILE A 647 6.56 12.77 51.50
N TYR A 648 5.54 12.13 52.06
CA TYR A 648 4.63 12.71 53.05
C TYR A 648 4.98 12.15 54.44
N ASP A 649 5.45 13.01 55.33
CA ASP A 649 6.18 12.66 56.57
C ASP A 649 5.29 12.52 57.82
N ARG A 650 4.04 12.99 57.77
CA ARG A 650 3.07 12.94 58.89
C ARG A 650 2.51 11.54 59.12
N ALA A 651 3.36 10.60 59.52
CA ALA A 651 3.01 9.22 59.84
C ALA A 651 3.48 8.78 61.24
N ILE A 652 2.72 7.89 61.87
CA ILE A 652 2.97 7.36 63.22
C ILE A 652 2.94 5.83 63.15
N ALA A 653 4.10 5.18 63.23
CA ALA A 653 4.20 3.72 63.23
C ALA A 653 3.85 3.13 64.60
N CYS A 654 2.91 2.18 64.64
CA CYS A 654 2.49 1.46 65.83
C CYS A 654 2.62 -0.05 65.63
N GLU A 655 3.19 -0.76 66.61
CA GLU A 655 3.38 -2.22 66.57
C GLU A 655 2.33 -2.97 67.41
N THR A 656 1.31 -2.28 67.93
CA THR A 656 0.17 -2.89 68.62
C THR A 656 -1.14 -2.16 68.33
N ARG A 657 -2.27 -2.89 68.29
CA ARG A 657 -3.62 -2.32 68.17
C ARG A 657 -3.95 -1.31 69.28
N GLY A 658 -3.43 -1.50 70.49
CA GLY A 658 -3.57 -0.57 71.60
C GLY A 658 -2.91 0.78 71.32
N ALA A 659 -1.63 0.78 70.92
CA ALA A 659 -0.91 1.99 70.56
C ALA A 659 -1.53 2.69 69.33
N ALA A 660 -1.99 1.93 68.33
CA ALA A 660 -2.68 2.49 67.16
C ALA A 660 -3.99 3.19 67.57
N ARG A 661 -4.86 2.53 68.34
CA ARG A 661 -6.10 3.14 68.87
C ARG A 661 -5.81 4.42 69.68
N ASP A 662 -4.82 4.38 70.55
CA ASP A 662 -4.48 5.52 71.41
C ASP A 662 -3.78 6.65 70.62
N ALA A 663 -3.26 6.37 69.41
CA ALA A 663 -2.79 7.36 68.44
C ALA A 663 -3.89 7.87 67.49
N LEU A 664 -5.04 7.19 67.36
CA LEU A 664 -6.23 7.68 66.65
C LEU A 664 -7.10 8.57 67.53
N ARG A 665 -7.11 8.33 68.85
CA ARG A 665 -7.96 9.05 69.82
C ARG A 665 -7.70 10.57 69.77
N ASP A 666 -8.79 11.33 69.91
CA ASP A 666 -8.83 12.80 69.96
C ASP A 666 -8.25 13.51 68.71
N ARG A 667 -8.05 12.79 67.59
CA ARG A 667 -7.53 13.33 66.32
C ARG A 667 -8.53 13.19 65.17
N ALA A 668 -9.25 14.26 64.88
CA ALA A 668 -10.19 14.32 63.75
C ALA A 668 -9.50 14.22 62.37
N ASP A 669 -8.20 14.47 62.28
CA ASP A 669 -7.38 14.38 61.06
C ASP A 669 -6.68 13.02 60.91
N ALA A 670 -6.86 12.08 61.83
CA ALA A 670 -6.13 10.81 61.83
C ALA A 670 -6.77 9.75 60.93
N TYR A 671 -5.93 9.00 60.22
CA TYR A 671 -6.32 7.89 59.35
C TYR A 671 -5.47 6.65 59.68
N LEU A 672 -6.09 5.47 59.74
CA LEU A 672 -5.45 4.18 60.00
C LEU A 672 -5.04 3.50 58.69
N LEU A 673 -3.81 2.99 58.62
CA LEU A 673 -3.39 1.92 57.72
C LEU A 673 -3.02 0.70 58.56
N TRP A 674 -3.42 -0.50 58.13
CA TRP A 674 -3.08 -1.75 58.82
C TRP A 674 -2.32 -2.67 57.87
N LEU A 675 -0.99 -2.65 58.04
CA LEU A 675 -0.02 -3.37 57.23
C LEU A 675 0.48 -4.61 57.98
N ARG A 676 1.08 -5.54 57.25
CA ARG A 676 1.84 -6.66 57.80
C ARG A 676 3.34 -6.39 57.65
N GLY A 677 4.14 -6.88 58.60
CA GLY A 677 5.59 -6.96 58.41
C GLY A 677 5.93 -7.69 57.11
N GLY A 678 6.69 -7.04 56.23
CA GLY A 678 7.02 -7.51 54.88
C GLY A 678 6.29 -6.77 53.75
N ASP A 679 5.30 -5.94 54.06
CA ASP A 679 4.71 -5.00 53.09
C ASP A 679 5.65 -3.81 52.82
N GLU A 680 5.69 -3.29 51.59
CA GLU A 680 6.37 -2.03 51.21
C GLU A 680 5.35 -0.97 50.77
N LEU A 681 5.42 0.24 51.33
CA LEU A 681 4.75 1.42 50.78
C LEU A 681 5.61 2.06 49.67
N PRO A 682 5.13 2.22 48.42
CA PRO A 682 5.80 3.03 47.40
C PRO A 682 5.97 4.49 47.88
N PRO A 683 7.05 5.23 47.52
CA PRO A 683 7.39 6.52 48.16
C PRO A 683 6.34 7.64 48.09
N ARG A 684 5.36 7.54 47.19
CA ARG A 684 4.25 8.51 47.01
C ARG A 684 2.96 8.09 47.74
N ALA A 685 2.86 6.88 48.30
CA ALA A 685 1.58 6.30 48.75
C ALA A 685 0.82 7.19 49.75
N LEU A 686 1.50 7.72 50.78
CA LEU A 686 0.87 8.63 51.76
C LEU A 686 0.54 10.01 51.16
N TYR A 687 1.31 10.49 50.19
CA TYR A 687 1.01 11.74 49.47
C TYR A 687 -0.24 11.58 48.58
N ASP A 688 -0.36 10.48 47.84
CA ASP A 688 -1.51 10.24 46.96
C ASP A 688 -2.80 10.05 47.80
N LEU A 689 -2.70 9.39 48.96
CA LEU A 689 -3.79 9.32 49.95
C LEU A 689 -4.16 10.72 50.49
N ALA A 690 -3.19 11.54 50.89
CA ALA A 690 -3.45 12.90 51.35
C ALA A 690 -4.10 13.77 50.25
N CYS A 691 -3.70 13.60 48.99
CA CYS A 691 -4.33 14.26 47.84
C CYS A 691 -5.80 13.87 47.66
N ASP A 692 -6.14 12.59 47.83
CA ASP A 692 -7.54 12.13 47.70
C ASP A 692 -8.40 12.56 48.89
N ILE A 693 -7.84 12.57 50.11
CA ILE A 693 -8.48 13.12 51.31
C ILE A 693 -8.79 14.61 51.14
N ASN A 694 -7.89 15.41 50.54
CA ASN A 694 -8.15 16.82 50.24
C ASN A 694 -9.27 17.03 49.20
N ARG A 695 -9.46 16.08 48.27
CA ARG A 695 -10.51 16.13 47.24
C ARG A 695 -11.88 15.65 47.76
N ALA A 696 -11.89 14.69 48.68
CA ALA A 696 -13.10 14.03 49.16
C ALA A 696 -13.00 13.66 50.65
N PRO A 697 -12.94 14.65 51.57
CA PRO A 697 -12.70 14.40 52.99
C PRO A 697 -13.81 13.60 53.70
N ALA A 698 -14.97 13.47 53.06
CA ALA A 698 -16.09 12.66 53.54
C ALA A 698 -15.90 11.14 53.41
N ALA A 699 -14.81 10.65 52.77
CA ALA A 699 -14.52 9.22 52.69
C ALA A 699 -14.06 8.62 54.03
N ASP A 700 -14.71 7.53 54.44
CA ASP A 700 -14.38 6.75 55.66
C ASP A 700 -13.44 5.58 55.35
N LEU A 701 -13.45 5.08 54.12
CA LEU A 701 -12.48 4.12 53.58
C LEU A 701 -11.98 4.60 52.22
N ILE A 702 -10.67 4.70 52.07
CA ILE A 702 -9.97 4.89 50.79
C ILE A 702 -9.08 3.66 50.60
N TYR A 703 -9.30 2.90 49.53
CA TYR A 703 -8.41 1.78 49.17
C TYR A 703 -7.75 2.04 47.82
N GLY A 704 -6.56 1.46 47.63
CA GLY A 704 -5.82 1.57 46.38
C GLY A 704 -5.40 0.23 45.80
N ASP A 705 -4.83 0.30 44.60
CA ASP A 705 -4.26 -0.84 43.90
C ASP A 705 -3.00 -1.35 44.65
N GLU A 706 -2.58 -2.58 44.39
CA GLU A 706 -1.42 -3.18 45.05
C GLU A 706 -0.54 -3.96 44.06
N GLU A 707 0.72 -4.19 44.40
CA GLU A 707 1.67 -5.01 43.64
C GLU A 707 1.88 -6.33 44.41
N VAL A 708 1.49 -7.45 43.81
CA VAL A 708 1.50 -8.77 44.44
C VAL A 708 2.64 -9.59 43.85
N ALA A 709 3.56 -10.07 44.69
CA ALA A 709 4.60 -10.98 44.25
C ALA A 709 4.01 -12.32 43.78
N GLY A 710 4.40 -12.78 42.59
CA GLY A 710 4.04 -14.08 42.02
C GLY A 710 5.24 -14.81 41.42
N PRO A 711 5.07 -16.06 40.91
CA PRO A 711 6.19 -16.90 40.48
C PRO A 711 7.01 -16.34 39.31
N ARG A 712 6.40 -15.50 38.46
CA ARG A 712 7.03 -14.88 37.27
C ARG A 712 7.45 -13.42 37.50
N GLY A 713 7.32 -12.90 38.73
CA GLY A 713 7.62 -11.51 39.08
C GLY A 713 6.49 -10.83 39.85
N ALA A 714 6.62 -9.52 40.06
CA ALA A 714 5.61 -8.72 40.75
C ALA A 714 4.50 -8.29 39.77
N LEU A 715 3.27 -8.76 40.01
CA LEU A 715 2.10 -8.45 39.20
C LEU A 715 1.28 -7.33 39.86
N PRO A 716 0.84 -6.30 39.11
CA PRO A 716 -0.09 -5.34 39.66
C PRO A 716 -1.49 -5.94 39.78
N PHE A 717 -2.16 -5.67 40.90
CA PHE A 717 -3.59 -5.85 41.10
C PHE A 717 -4.28 -4.48 41.06
N PHE A 718 -4.68 -4.09 39.85
CA PHE A 718 -5.49 -2.93 39.55
C PHE A 718 -6.96 -3.25 39.87
N LYS A 719 -7.37 -2.93 41.10
CA LYS A 719 -8.67 -3.31 41.67
C LYS A 719 -9.81 -2.58 40.96
N PRO A 720 -11.04 -3.13 40.98
CA PRO A 720 -12.22 -2.39 40.52
C PRO A 720 -12.54 -1.23 41.49
N GLY A 721 -13.40 -0.31 41.06
CA GLY A 721 -14.13 0.55 41.99
C GLY A 721 -15.11 -0.25 42.87
N TRP A 722 -15.73 0.42 43.84
CA TRP A 722 -16.38 -0.23 44.98
C TRP A 722 -17.43 -1.27 44.59
N SER A 723 -17.18 -2.54 44.90
CA SER A 723 -18.00 -3.68 44.49
C SER A 723 -18.26 -4.61 45.68
N PRO A 724 -19.26 -4.31 46.54
CA PRO A 724 -19.52 -5.08 47.77
C PRO A 724 -19.77 -6.58 47.56
N ASP A 725 -20.24 -7.00 46.38
CA ASP A 725 -20.48 -8.42 46.09
C ASP A 725 -19.17 -9.21 45.90
N TYR A 726 -18.08 -8.51 45.55
CA TYR A 726 -16.74 -9.07 45.34
C TYR A 726 -16.01 -9.30 46.67
N LEU A 727 -16.34 -8.52 47.72
CA LEU A 727 -15.94 -8.80 49.11
C LEU A 727 -16.48 -10.14 49.62
N GLU A 728 -17.60 -10.61 49.06
CA GLU A 728 -18.22 -11.90 49.42
C GLU A 728 -17.63 -13.07 48.62
N SER A 729 -16.69 -12.78 47.71
CA SER A 729 -15.86 -13.77 47.01
C SER A 729 -14.43 -13.85 47.58
N PHE A 730 -13.81 -12.72 47.96
CA PHE A 730 -12.56 -12.64 48.73
C PHE A 730 -12.26 -11.19 49.15
N ASP A 731 -11.26 -10.97 50.01
CA ASP A 731 -10.74 -9.65 50.36
C ASP A 731 -9.99 -8.98 49.19
N TYR A 732 -10.71 -8.53 48.17
CA TYR A 732 -10.13 -7.82 47.03
C TYR A 732 -9.54 -6.46 47.43
N VAL A 733 -9.97 -5.88 48.56
CA VAL A 733 -9.56 -4.57 49.07
C VAL A 733 -8.16 -4.62 49.68
N GLY A 734 -7.87 -5.62 50.51
CA GLY A 734 -6.53 -5.89 51.03
C GLY A 734 -5.98 -4.86 52.01
N ARG A 735 -4.67 -4.98 52.27
CA ARG A 735 -3.93 -4.10 53.19
C ARG A 735 -3.61 -2.72 52.60
N ALA A 736 -3.85 -2.51 51.31
CA ALA A 736 -3.81 -1.19 50.66
C ALA A 736 -5.05 -0.32 51.00
N ALA A 737 -5.51 -0.40 52.25
CA ALA A 737 -6.72 0.22 52.76
C ALA A 737 -6.39 1.25 53.85
N CYS A 738 -7.00 2.43 53.73
CA CYS A 738 -6.81 3.57 54.60
C CYS A 738 -8.18 4.00 55.17
N PHE A 739 -8.36 3.87 56.48
CA PHE A 739 -9.62 4.09 57.18
C PHE A 739 -9.60 5.43 57.93
N ARG A 740 -10.68 6.23 57.95
CA ARG A 740 -10.73 7.40 58.84
C ARG A 740 -10.76 6.93 60.30
N GLY A 741 -9.91 7.48 61.15
CA GLY A 741 -9.78 7.06 62.56
C GLY A 741 -11.11 7.05 63.31
N ALA A 742 -11.87 8.13 63.20
CA ALA A 742 -13.19 8.29 63.83
C ALA A 742 -14.31 7.35 63.29
N ALA A 743 -14.02 6.54 62.26
CA ALA A 743 -14.94 5.51 61.76
C ALA A 743 -14.56 4.09 62.24
N VAL A 744 -13.36 3.89 62.81
CA VAL A 744 -12.83 2.56 63.19
C VAL A 744 -12.23 2.48 64.60
N ASP A 745 -12.08 3.57 65.34
CA ASP A 745 -11.42 3.57 66.67
C ASP A 745 -12.13 2.67 67.70
N GLY A 746 -13.46 2.66 67.70
CA GLY A 746 -14.29 1.76 68.51
C GLY A 746 -14.29 0.29 68.04
N LEU A 747 -13.96 0.03 66.76
CA LEU A 747 -13.93 -1.30 66.16
C LEU A 747 -12.55 -1.97 66.27
N LEU A 748 -11.48 -1.17 66.19
CA LEU A 748 -10.07 -1.61 66.12
C LEU A 748 -9.63 -2.50 67.31
N ALA A 749 -10.26 -2.35 68.48
CA ALA A 749 -9.98 -3.17 69.65
C ALA A 749 -10.52 -4.62 69.52
N ALA A 750 -11.62 -4.81 68.79
CA ALA A 750 -12.26 -6.11 68.57
C ALA A 750 -11.82 -6.77 67.26
N ALA A 751 -11.61 -5.98 66.20
CA ALA A 751 -11.29 -6.46 64.88
C ALA A 751 -10.05 -7.38 64.83
N ARG A 752 -10.19 -8.49 64.11
CA ARG A 752 -9.16 -9.51 63.81
C ARG A 752 -8.26 -9.10 62.66
N SER A 753 -8.78 -8.30 61.71
CA SER A 753 -8.06 -7.88 60.50
C SER A 753 -8.61 -6.57 59.91
N ALA A 754 -7.88 -6.00 58.95
CA ALA A 754 -8.34 -4.88 58.12
C ALA A 754 -9.59 -5.21 57.29
N PHE A 755 -9.77 -6.48 56.90
CA PHE A 755 -10.94 -6.95 56.17
C PHE A 755 -12.21 -6.89 57.03
N GLU A 756 -12.12 -7.23 58.32
CA GLU A 756 -13.25 -7.10 59.26
C GLU A 756 -13.73 -5.64 59.39
N LEU A 757 -12.81 -4.67 59.44
CA LEU A 757 -13.14 -3.24 59.40
C LEU A 757 -13.81 -2.86 58.08
N THR A 758 -13.31 -3.36 56.96
CA THR A 758 -13.88 -3.13 55.62
C THR A 758 -15.31 -3.66 55.51
N LEU A 759 -15.58 -4.88 56.02
CA LEU A 759 -16.92 -5.47 56.02
C LEU A 759 -17.90 -4.67 56.91
N HIS A 760 -17.47 -4.22 58.09
CA HIS A 760 -18.31 -3.42 58.98
C HIS A 760 -18.61 -2.00 58.45
N LEU A 761 -17.66 -1.37 57.76
CA LEU A 761 -17.90 -0.07 57.12
C LEU A 761 -18.88 -0.19 55.94
N ASP A 762 -18.81 -1.28 55.17
CA ASP A 762 -19.81 -1.57 54.14
C ASP A 762 -21.19 -1.89 54.74
N GLU A 763 -21.25 -2.68 55.82
CA GLU A 763 -22.48 -2.94 56.59
C GLU A 763 -23.13 -1.66 57.14
N ALA A 764 -22.32 -0.64 57.48
CA ALA A 764 -22.77 0.67 57.91
C ALA A 764 -23.11 1.65 56.75
N GLY A 765 -22.86 1.26 55.49
CA GLY A 765 -23.07 2.12 54.32
C GLY A 765 -22.09 3.31 54.23
N ALA A 766 -20.89 3.16 54.78
CA ALA A 766 -19.89 4.24 54.86
C ALA A 766 -19.41 4.70 53.46
N PRO A 767 -19.01 5.98 53.27
CA PRO A 767 -18.56 6.46 51.98
C PRO A 767 -17.17 5.91 51.63
N VAL A 768 -17.11 5.02 50.63
CA VAL A 768 -15.87 4.36 50.17
C VAL A 768 -15.35 4.97 48.87
N ARG A 769 -14.02 5.07 48.74
CA ARG A 769 -13.33 5.52 47.52
C ARG A 769 -12.25 4.54 47.08
N HIS A 770 -12.09 4.43 45.76
CA HIS A 770 -10.97 3.73 45.11
C HIS A 770 -9.99 4.76 44.55
N LEU A 771 -8.78 4.77 45.09
CA LEU A 771 -7.65 5.56 44.61
C LEU A 771 -6.86 4.70 43.61
N ARG A 772 -6.99 4.98 42.31
CA ARG A 772 -6.33 4.26 41.19
C ARG A 772 -4.81 4.52 41.13
N ARG A 773 -4.11 4.10 42.19
CA ARG A 773 -2.67 4.15 42.42
C ARG A 773 -2.24 2.90 43.17
N ILE A 774 -1.03 2.40 42.90
CA ILE A 774 -0.41 1.34 43.70
C ILE A 774 0.03 1.95 45.03
N LEU A 775 -0.66 1.60 46.12
CA LEU A 775 -0.35 2.08 47.47
C LEU A 775 0.50 1.10 48.29
N LEU A 776 0.63 -0.14 47.81
CA LEU A 776 1.29 -1.22 48.53
C LEU A 776 2.02 -2.16 47.55
N ARG A 777 3.18 -2.69 47.94
CA ARG A 777 3.74 -3.95 47.43
C ARG A 777 3.75 -4.98 48.54
N GLY A 778 3.50 -6.25 48.21
CA GLY A 778 3.52 -7.32 49.21
C GLY A 778 3.68 -8.73 48.64
N PRO A 779 3.84 -9.73 49.52
CA PRO A 779 3.90 -11.15 49.14
C PRO A 779 2.59 -11.65 48.53
N ASP A 780 2.61 -12.84 47.89
CA ASP A 780 1.39 -13.49 47.39
C ASP A 780 0.35 -13.58 48.52
N ARG A 781 -0.82 -13.01 48.26
CA ARG A 781 -1.93 -12.93 49.21
C ARG A 781 -2.68 -14.23 49.44
N ARG A 782 -2.45 -15.28 48.64
CA ARG A 782 -3.13 -16.60 48.75
C ARG A 782 -4.66 -16.49 48.88
N PHE A 783 -5.26 -15.64 48.04
CA PHE A 783 -6.71 -15.41 47.96
C PHE A 783 -7.54 -16.70 48.10
N GLY A 784 -8.63 -16.64 48.87
CA GLY A 784 -9.56 -17.76 49.04
C GLY A 784 -9.06 -18.94 49.87
N GLN A 785 -7.87 -18.86 50.48
CA GLN A 785 -7.28 -19.93 51.29
C GLN A 785 -7.22 -19.62 52.81
N ASP A 786 -7.81 -18.50 53.25
CA ASP A 786 -7.85 -18.08 54.65
C ASP A 786 -9.20 -18.40 55.30
N GLU A 787 -9.25 -19.41 56.18
CA GLU A 787 -10.48 -19.82 56.85
C GLU A 787 -11.04 -18.72 57.80
N GLY A 788 -10.20 -17.75 58.22
CA GLY A 788 -10.62 -16.55 58.95
C GLY A 788 -11.32 -15.53 58.04
N GLU A 789 -10.83 -15.33 56.81
CA GLU A 789 -11.51 -14.53 55.77
C GLU A 789 -12.89 -15.14 55.44
N ARG A 790 -12.94 -16.47 55.28
CA ARG A 790 -14.18 -17.22 55.05
C ARG A 790 -15.17 -17.08 56.22
N ALA A 791 -14.69 -17.19 57.46
CA ALA A 791 -15.52 -17.01 58.66
C ALA A 791 -16.10 -15.59 58.74
N LEU A 792 -15.30 -14.56 58.45
CA LEU A 792 -15.74 -13.15 58.41
C LEU A 792 -16.86 -12.92 57.39
N ILE A 793 -16.79 -13.53 56.20
CA ILE A 793 -17.86 -13.47 55.20
C ILE A 793 -19.11 -14.18 55.74
N GLY A 794 -18.97 -15.35 56.37
CA GLY A 794 -20.10 -16.10 56.95
C GLY A 794 -20.83 -15.34 58.07
N GLU A 795 -20.08 -14.69 58.96
CA GLU A 795 -20.63 -13.82 59.99
C GLU A 795 -21.34 -12.60 59.39
N ARG A 796 -20.79 -12.00 58.33
CA ARG A 796 -21.44 -10.91 57.57
C ARG A 796 -22.76 -11.36 56.95
N LEU A 797 -22.84 -12.57 56.37
CA LEU A 797 -24.11 -13.11 55.87
C LEU A 797 -25.16 -13.16 56.98
N ALA A 798 -24.79 -13.62 58.18
CA ALA A 798 -25.67 -13.62 59.35
C ALA A 798 -26.07 -12.20 59.82
N ARG A 799 -25.11 -11.27 59.95
CA ARG A 799 -25.39 -9.86 60.33
C ARG A 799 -26.29 -9.14 59.33
N THR A 800 -26.21 -9.49 58.06
CA THR A 800 -27.03 -8.94 56.97
C THR A 800 -28.32 -9.74 56.69
N GLY A 801 -28.73 -10.61 57.62
CA GLY A 801 -30.03 -11.32 57.59
C GLY A 801 -30.08 -12.57 56.69
N ARG A 802 -28.99 -12.93 56.01
CA ARG A 802 -28.92 -14.01 55.02
C ARG A 802 -28.54 -15.35 55.65
N THR A 803 -29.15 -15.68 56.79
CA THR A 803 -28.77 -16.81 57.66
C THR A 803 -29.00 -18.20 57.06
N GLY A 804 -29.75 -18.31 55.97
CA GLY A 804 -29.94 -19.57 55.23
C GLY A 804 -28.83 -19.88 54.22
N ALA A 805 -27.93 -18.93 53.94
CA ALA A 805 -26.85 -19.06 52.98
C ALA A 805 -25.56 -19.60 53.61
N LYS A 806 -24.67 -20.17 52.78
CA LYS A 806 -23.38 -20.73 53.21
C LYS A 806 -22.22 -20.17 52.40
N VAL A 807 -21.05 -20.05 53.03
CA VAL A 807 -19.80 -19.70 52.35
C VAL A 807 -19.02 -20.98 52.04
N GLU A 808 -18.91 -21.27 50.75
CA GLU A 808 -18.22 -22.45 50.21
C GLU A 808 -16.92 -22.02 49.54
N VAL A 809 -15.93 -22.91 49.47
CA VAL A 809 -14.75 -22.70 48.61
C VAL A 809 -15.18 -23.08 47.19
N ALA A 810 -14.96 -22.20 46.21
CA ALA A 810 -15.36 -22.49 44.84
C ALA A 810 -14.52 -23.62 44.24
N ALA A 811 -15.10 -24.42 43.35
CA ALA A 811 -14.43 -25.60 42.78
C ALA A 811 -13.12 -25.20 42.05
N GLY A 812 -12.01 -25.86 42.43
CA GLY A 812 -10.67 -25.61 41.88
C GLY A 812 -10.02 -24.27 42.27
N ALA A 813 -10.65 -23.47 43.14
CA ALA A 813 -10.44 -22.02 43.13
C ALA A 813 -9.68 -21.41 44.31
N ARG A 814 -9.09 -20.24 44.06
CA ARG A 814 -8.55 -19.28 45.04
C ARG A 814 -9.59 -18.21 45.44
N ARG A 815 -10.85 -18.62 45.67
CA ARG A 815 -11.97 -17.73 46.09
C ARG A 815 -13.10 -18.50 46.77
N TYR A 816 -13.99 -17.77 47.44
CA TYR A 816 -15.24 -18.27 47.98
C TYR A 816 -16.42 -18.05 47.02
N ALA A 817 -17.51 -18.77 47.27
CA ALA A 817 -18.81 -18.55 46.67
C ALA A 817 -19.91 -18.61 47.75
N VAL A 818 -20.98 -17.84 47.57
CA VAL A 818 -22.17 -17.91 48.42
C VAL A 818 -23.12 -18.96 47.83
N ALA A 819 -23.38 -20.02 48.58
CA ALA A 819 -24.38 -21.02 48.23
C ALA A 819 -25.76 -20.65 48.82
N PRO A 820 -26.83 -20.65 48.01
CA PRO A 820 -28.17 -20.34 48.48
C PRO A 820 -28.76 -21.48 49.31
N GLY A 821 -29.64 -21.14 50.25
CA GLY A 821 -30.64 -22.09 50.76
C GLY A 821 -31.81 -22.27 49.76
N PRO A 822 -32.77 -23.17 50.05
CA PRO A 822 -33.98 -23.33 49.25
C PRO A 822 -34.75 -22.03 49.04
N ARG A 823 -35.50 -21.95 47.93
CA ARG A 823 -36.21 -20.76 47.44
C ARG A 823 -37.62 -21.12 46.96
N ASP A 824 -38.57 -20.25 47.27
CA ASP A 824 -40.00 -20.39 46.95
C ASP A 824 -40.52 -19.21 46.10
N GLU A 825 -39.72 -18.15 45.94
CA GLU A 825 -40.06 -16.92 45.23
C GLU A 825 -40.40 -17.18 43.76
N THR A 826 -41.50 -16.66 43.22
CA THR A 826 -41.91 -17.03 41.85
C THR A 826 -41.07 -16.31 40.78
N VAL A 827 -40.49 -17.07 39.85
CA VAL A 827 -39.68 -16.56 38.73
C VAL A 827 -40.42 -16.78 37.41
N SER A 828 -40.71 -15.69 36.68
CA SER A 828 -41.23 -15.77 35.32
C SER A 828 -40.09 -15.75 34.30
N THR A 829 -39.81 -16.89 33.66
CA THR A 829 -38.79 -17.03 32.61
C THR A 829 -39.38 -16.60 31.27
N ILE A 830 -38.84 -15.54 30.66
CA ILE A 830 -39.35 -14.92 29.43
C ILE A 830 -38.33 -15.12 28.31
N ALA A 831 -38.73 -15.83 27.26
CA ALA A 831 -37.90 -16.10 26.10
C ALA A 831 -38.63 -15.70 24.80
N LEU A 832 -37.87 -15.28 23.79
CA LEU A 832 -38.41 -15.04 22.44
C LEU A 832 -38.38 -16.35 21.65
N LEU A 833 -39.53 -16.77 21.11
CA LEU A 833 -39.64 -17.95 20.25
C LEU A 833 -40.03 -17.50 18.83
N PRO A 834 -39.05 -17.30 17.92
CA PRO A 834 -39.34 -17.06 16.52
C PRO A 834 -39.84 -18.37 15.87
N LEU A 835 -41.02 -18.34 15.26
CA LEU A 835 -41.64 -19.55 14.68
C LEU A 835 -41.08 -19.94 13.31
N GLY A 836 -40.10 -19.18 12.80
CA GLY A 836 -39.42 -19.51 11.54
C GLY A 836 -40.31 -19.36 10.30
N ARG A 837 -39.91 -20.00 9.21
CA ARG A 837 -40.68 -20.07 7.96
C ARG A 837 -41.86 -21.04 8.12
N ALA A 838 -42.85 -20.91 7.25
CA ALA A 838 -43.97 -21.84 7.19
C ALA A 838 -43.47 -23.28 6.95
N GLY A 839 -43.77 -24.19 7.89
CA GLY A 839 -43.28 -25.57 7.92
C GLY A 839 -42.15 -25.84 8.94
N GLU A 840 -41.63 -24.82 9.62
CA GLU A 840 -40.56 -24.95 10.64
C GLU A 840 -41.10 -24.87 12.09
N GLU A 841 -42.37 -24.46 12.28
CA GLU A 841 -42.96 -24.09 13.58
C GLU A 841 -42.86 -25.21 14.62
N ALA A 842 -43.27 -26.42 14.25
CA ALA A 842 -43.30 -27.57 15.15
C ALA A 842 -41.91 -27.90 15.72
N ARG A 843 -40.86 -27.76 14.90
CA ARG A 843 -39.46 -28.01 15.30
C ARG A 843 -38.93 -26.89 16.21
N ALA A 844 -39.32 -25.65 15.96
CA ALA A 844 -38.96 -24.52 16.82
C ALA A 844 -39.60 -24.68 18.22
N VAL A 845 -40.88 -25.07 18.27
CA VAL A 845 -41.59 -25.35 19.53
C VAL A 845 -41.02 -26.57 20.25
N GLU A 846 -40.73 -27.67 19.55
CA GLU A 846 -40.14 -28.87 20.12
C GLU A 846 -38.78 -28.58 20.79
N ALA A 847 -37.88 -27.88 20.09
CA ALA A 847 -36.57 -27.49 20.63
C ALA A 847 -36.71 -26.56 21.85
N PHE A 848 -37.64 -25.60 21.80
CA PHE A 848 -37.92 -24.73 22.94
C PHE A 848 -38.46 -25.48 24.16
N LEU A 849 -39.40 -26.41 23.96
CA LEU A 849 -39.99 -27.21 25.04
C LEU A 849 -38.97 -28.17 25.67
N GLY A 850 -38.07 -28.76 24.88
CA GLY A 850 -36.95 -29.55 25.40
C GLY A 850 -36.05 -28.74 26.34
N ARG A 851 -35.81 -27.46 26.04
CA ARG A 851 -35.01 -26.56 26.87
C ARG A 851 -35.74 -26.09 28.13
N ILE A 852 -37.04 -25.82 28.06
CA ILE A 852 -37.84 -25.56 29.28
C ILE A 852 -37.91 -26.80 30.18
N ALA A 853 -37.93 -28.01 29.61
CA ALA A 853 -37.79 -29.24 30.38
C ALA A 853 -36.40 -29.36 31.04
N ALA A 854 -35.31 -29.12 30.29
CA ALA A 854 -33.96 -29.10 30.85
C ALA A 854 -33.79 -28.06 31.98
N ILE A 855 -34.38 -26.87 31.85
CA ILE A 855 -34.37 -25.84 32.91
C ILE A 855 -35.10 -26.32 34.17
N ARG A 856 -36.23 -27.02 34.02
CA ARG A 856 -37.02 -27.61 35.12
C ARG A 856 -36.38 -28.84 35.76
N GLU A 857 -35.55 -29.58 35.04
CA GLU A 857 -34.80 -30.75 35.56
C GLU A 857 -33.49 -30.33 36.24
N ALA A 858 -32.81 -29.33 35.67
CA ALA A 858 -31.57 -28.78 36.19
C ALA A 858 -31.79 -27.95 37.45
N SER A 859 -32.71 -26.97 37.47
CA SER A 859 -32.94 -26.16 38.67
C SER A 859 -33.74 -26.91 39.73
N SER A 860 -33.42 -26.70 41.02
CA SER A 860 -34.28 -27.14 42.13
C SER A 860 -35.32 -26.10 42.57
N HIS A 861 -35.40 -24.97 41.85
CA HIS A 861 -36.33 -23.87 42.13
C HIS A 861 -37.77 -24.25 41.74
N GLY A 862 -38.65 -24.46 42.72
CA GLY A 862 -39.98 -25.03 42.49
C GLY A 862 -41.00 -24.13 41.78
N ALA A 863 -40.79 -22.81 41.78
CA ALA A 863 -41.79 -21.81 41.36
C ALA A 863 -41.42 -21.11 40.02
N LEU A 864 -41.47 -21.85 38.91
CA LEU A 864 -41.17 -21.33 37.56
C LEU A 864 -42.44 -21.14 36.70
N ASP A 865 -42.61 -19.92 36.17
CA ASP A 865 -43.69 -19.49 35.27
C ASP A 865 -43.11 -19.17 33.87
N PRO A 866 -42.87 -20.18 33.00
CA PRO A 866 -42.23 -19.98 31.71
C PRO A 866 -43.18 -19.38 30.66
N ILE A 867 -42.69 -18.37 29.94
CA ILE A 867 -43.41 -17.51 29.01
C ILE A 867 -42.67 -17.49 27.68
N ALA A 868 -43.35 -17.93 26.61
CA ALA A 868 -42.82 -17.95 25.25
C ALA A 868 -43.45 -16.81 24.45
N VAL A 869 -42.63 -15.84 24.02
CA VAL A 869 -43.12 -14.70 23.23
C VAL A 869 -42.97 -15.00 21.74
N LEU A 870 -44.10 -15.13 21.05
CA LEU A 870 -44.20 -15.54 19.65
C LEU A 870 -44.18 -14.33 18.70
N ASP A 871 -43.52 -14.49 17.56
CA ASP A 871 -43.45 -13.49 16.48
C ASP A 871 -44.70 -13.47 15.56
N ARG A 872 -45.62 -14.42 15.72
CA ARG A 872 -46.97 -14.45 15.13
C ARG A 872 -47.92 -15.31 15.98
N ALA A 873 -49.21 -15.22 15.71
CA ALA A 873 -50.18 -16.18 16.23
C ALA A 873 -50.05 -17.52 15.48
N ASP A 874 -50.14 -18.64 16.21
CA ASP A 874 -50.14 -20.00 15.67
C ASP A 874 -50.82 -20.95 16.66
N ASP A 875 -52.05 -21.37 16.39
CA ASP A 875 -52.84 -22.21 17.31
C ASP A 875 -52.16 -23.54 17.68
N PRO A 876 -51.46 -24.26 16.76
CA PRO A 876 -50.67 -25.44 17.11
C PRO A 876 -49.55 -25.16 18.12
N ALA A 877 -48.72 -24.13 17.87
CA ALA A 877 -47.65 -23.74 18.78
C ALA A 877 -48.19 -23.31 20.15
N GLU A 878 -49.23 -22.46 20.17
CA GLU A 878 -49.88 -22.04 21.40
C GLU A 878 -50.44 -23.23 22.20
N THR A 879 -51.07 -24.20 21.53
CA THR A 879 -51.62 -25.40 22.16
C THR A 879 -50.53 -26.28 22.77
N ALA A 880 -49.44 -26.52 22.02
CA ALA A 880 -48.31 -27.31 22.50
C ALA A 880 -47.59 -26.65 23.69
N LEU A 881 -47.37 -25.33 23.62
CA LEU A 881 -46.80 -24.54 24.72
C LEU A 881 -47.68 -24.63 25.98
N ARG A 882 -48.99 -24.42 25.84
CA ARG A 882 -49.96 -24.51 26.96
C ARG A 882 -49.99 -25.92 27.56
N ALA A 883 -49.94 -26.96 26.74
CA ALA A 883 -49.92 -28.36 27.19
C ALA A 883 -48.65 -28.71 28.01
N ALA A 884 -47.50 -28.12 27.66
CA ALA A 884 -46.27 -28.22 28.43
C ALA A 884 -46.21 -27.28 29.66
N GLY A 885 -47.30 -26.59 29.99
CA GLY A 885 -47.33 -25.62 31.09
C GLY A 885 -46.44 -24.39 30.83
N CYS A 886 -46.37 -23.93 29.59
CA CYS A 886 -45.75 -22.67 29.18
C CYS A 886 -46.84 -21.69 28.70
N ARG A 887 -46.66 -20.39 28.95
CA ARG A 887 -47.61 -19.34 28.59
C ARG A 887 -47.20 -18.68 27.27
N PRO A 888 -47.89 -18.94 26.15
CA PRO A 888 -47.62 -18.20 24.91
C PRO A 888 -48.11 -16.75 25.01
N VAL A 889 -47.35 -15.83 24.42
CA VAL A 889 -47.68 -14.40 24.31
C VAL A 889 -47.36 -13.94 22.89
N VAL A 890 -48.38 -13.64 22.10
CA VAL A 890 -48.21 -13.19 20.71
C VAL A 890 -47.82 -11.71 20.66
N ALA A 891 -46.67 -11.40 20.06
CA ALA A 891 -46.14 -10.04 19.92
C ALA A 891 -45.46 -9.85 18.54
N PRO A 892 -46.24 -9.67 17.46
CA PRO A 892 -45.70 -9.70 16.10
C PRO A 892 -44.89 -8.46 15.72
N GLU A 893 -45.22 -7.29 16.27
CA GLU A 893 -44.62 -6.01 15.84
C GLU A 893 -43.38 -5.58 16.66
N GLY A 894 -42.38 -5.06 15.95
CA GLY A 894 -41.21 -4.39 16.52
C GLY A 894 -40.02 -5.28 16.86
N GLY A 895 -39.00 -4.67 17.47
CA GLY A 895 -37.73 -5.32 17.84
C GLY A 895 -37.80 -6.17 19.13
N PRO A 896 -36.69 -6.85 19.48
CA PRO A 896 -36.62 -7.75 20.64
C PRO A 896 -37.13 -7.12 21.94
N ALA A 897 -36.69 -5.90 22.27
CA ALA A 897 -37.12 -5.17 23.46
C ALA A 897 -38.65 -4.99 23.55
N ARG A 898 -39.34 -4.73 22.42
CA ARG A 898 -40.81 -4.59 22.37
C ARG A 898 -41.52 -5.91 22.68
N ARG A 899 -40.96 -7.03 22.21
CA ARG A 899 -41.47 -8.39 22.47
C ARG A 899 -41.20 -8.85 23.90
N LEU A 900 -39.98 -8.66 24.41
CA LEU A 900 -39.63 -8.93 25.81
C LEU A 900 -40.51 -8.14 26.79
N ASN A 901 -40.78 -6.86 26.48
CA ASN A 901 -41.75 -6.03 27.21
C ASN A 901 -43.18 -6.60 27.19
N ALA A 902 -43.59 -7.35 26.15
CA ALA A 902 -44.90 -8.01 26.12
C ALA A 902 -44.94 -9.24 27.03
N GLY A 903 -43.91 -10.09 27.01
CA GLY A 903 -43.75 -11.20 27.95
C GLY A 903 -43.71 -10.71 29.41
N ALA A 904 -42.98 -9.64 29.69
CA ALA A 904 -42.89 -9.02 31.02
C ALA A 904 -44.22 -8.44 31.53
N ARG A 905 -45.14 -8.02 30.65
CA ARG A 905 -46.50 -7.61 31.04
C ARG A 905 -47.45 -8.79 31.29
N ALA A 906 -47.14 -9.96 30.74
CA ALA A 906 -47.89 -11.20 30.94
C ALA A 906 -47.36 -12.06 32.11
N ALA A 907 -46.28 -11.61 32.76
CA ALA A 907 -45.60 -12.32 33.83
C ALA A 907 -46.33 -12.24 35.19
N SER A 908 -46.20 -13.31 35.98
CA SER A 908 -46.81 -13.44 37.31
C SER A 908 -45.80 -13.37 38.45
N GLY A 909 -44.51 -13.61 38.16
CA GLY A 909 -43.46 -13.76 39.15
C GLY A 909 -43.00 -12.46 39.80
N GLU A 910 -42.39 -12.61 40.97
CA GLU A 910 -41.66 -11.56 41.69
C GLU A 910 -40.39 -11.15 40.94
N PHE A 911 -39.77 -12.12 40.26
CA PHE A 911 -38.61 -11.94 39.39
C PHE A 911 -38.98 -12.22 37.93
N LEU A 912 -38.43 -11.40 37.04
CA LEU A 912 -38.42 -11.62 35.59
C LEU A 912 -37.03 -12.11 35.22
N LEU A 913 -36.96 -13.23 34.50
CA LEU A 913 -35.73 -13.80 33.97
C LEU A 913 -35.83 -13.80 32.44
N PHE A 914 -35.17 -12.83 31.80
CA PHE A 914 -35.03 -12.83 30.34
C PHE A 914 -33.94 -13.83 29.95
N LEU A 915 -34.24 -14.73 29.03
CA LEU A 915 -33.37 -15.83 28.65
C LEU A 915 -33.41 -16.06 27.13
N ASP A 916 -32.26 -16.11 26.48
CA ASP A 916 -32.17 -16.50 25.07
C ASP A 916 -32.53 -18.00 24.94
N PRO A 917 -33.38 -18.37 23.96
CA PRO A 917 -33.87 -19.74 23.82
C PRO A 917 -32.80 -20.77 23.44
N ASN A 918 -31.53 -20.40 23.25
CA ASN A 918 -30.43 -21.30 22.91
C ASN A 918 -29.50 -21.64 24.09
N LEU A 919 -29.69 -21.01 25.25
CA LEU A 919 -28.97 -21.32 26.48
C LEU A 919 -29.52 -22.56 27.19
N GLU A 920 -28.63 -23.44 27.62
CA GLU A 920 -28.94 -24.65 28.40
C GLU A 920 -28.13 -24.64 29.73
N PRO A 921 -28.75 -24.95 30.88
CA PRO A 921 -28.10 -24.83 32.18
C PRO A 921 -27.13 -25.96 32.49
N VAL A 922 -25.98 -25.60 33.05
CA VAL A 922 -24.92 -26.54 33.44
C VAL A 922 -24.96 -26.85 34.95
N GLU A 923 -25.38 -25.88 35.76
CA GLU A 923 -25.33 -25.95 37.23
C GLU A 923 -26.71 -26.11 37.88
N ARG A 924 -26.80 -26.96 38.92
CA ARG A 924 -28.10 -27.40 39.49
C ARG A 924 -28.87 -26.33 40.28
N HIS A 925 -28.17 -25.28 40.70
CA HIS A 925 -28.71 -24.23 41.59
C HIS A 925 -28.59 -22.84 40.98
N TRP A 926 -28.56 -22.74 39.64
CA TRP A 926 -28.24 -21.51 38.93
C TRP A 926 -29.28 -20.40 39.15
N ILE A 927 -30.59 -20.72 39.15
CA ILE A 927 -31.67 -19.75 39.40
C ILE A 927 -31.60 -19.26 40.85
N GLU A 928 -31.43 -20.20 41.78
CA GLU A 928 -31.34 -19.95 43.22
C GLU A 928 -30.12 -19.06 43.57
N ARG A 929 -29.00 -19.24 42.86
CA ARG A 929 -27.80 -18.38 42.93
C ARG A 929 -28.05 -16.97 42.37
N MET A 930 -28.89 -16.81 41.35
CA MET A 930 -29.29 -15.48 40.88
C MET A 930 -30.29 -14.79 41.84
N VAL A 931 -31.24 -15.55 42.40
CA VAL A 931 -32.28 -15.04 43.32
C VAL A 931 -31.67 -14.50 44.62
N ILE A 932 -30.73 -15.23 45.24
CA ILE A 932 -30.09 -14.80 46.50
C ILE A 932 -29.38 -13.44 46.41
N GLN A 933 -28.87 -13.05 45.23
CA GLN A 933 -28.24 -11.74 45.05
C GLN A 933 -29.23 -10.58 45.26
N PHE A 934 -30.54 -10.81 45.08
CA PHE A 934 -31.59 -9.81 45.34
C PHE A 934 -31.99 -9.65 46.81
N GLU A 935 -31.49 -10.49 47.74
CA GLU A 935 -31.63 -10.22 49.18
C GLU A 935 -30.87 -8.96 49.61
N LYS A 936 -29.87 -8.57 48.80
CA LYS A 936 -29.14 -7.31 48.92
C LYS A 936 -30.03 -6.19 48.32
N PRO A 937 -30.60 -5.25 49.10
CA PRO A 937 -31.59 -4.31 48.59
C PRO A 937 -31.08 -3.39 47.47
N ALA A 938 -29.75 -3.16 47.43
CA ALA A 938 -29.08 -2.36 46.41
C ALA A 938 -28.77 -3.13 45.10
N VAL A 939 -29.38 -4.29 44.83
CA VAL A 939 -29.21 -5.06 43.57
C VAL A 939 -30.45 -4.91 42.70
N GLY A 940 -30.26 -4.42 41.47
CA GLY A 940 -31.35 -4.21 40.50
C GLY A 940 -31.39 -5.23 39.37
N VAL A 941 -30.25 -5.83 39.01
CA VAL A 941 -30.10 -6.77 37.90
C VAL A 941 -29.04 -7.81 38.26
N VAL A 942 -29.26 -9.07 37.87
CA VAL A 942 -28.30 -10.17 37.99
C VAL A 942 -28.14 -10.88 36.65
N GLY A 943 -26.91 -11.21 36.25
CA GLY A 943 -26.60 -11.95 35.02
C GLY A 943 -25.71 -13.18 35.27
N ALA A 944 -25.79 -14.14 34.34
CA ALA A 944 -25.15 -15.46 34.42
C ALA A 944 -23.78 -15.53 33.69
N ARG A 945 -23.00 -16.57 34.00
CA ARG A 945 -21.79 -16.98 33.26
C ARG A 945 -22.18 -17.77 32.02
N LEU A 946 -21.71 -17.35 30.86
CA LEU A 946 -21.94 -18.06 29.59
C LEU A 946 -20.68 -18.77 29.12
N ILE A 947 -20.85 -20.00 28.64
CA ILE A 947 -19.79 -20.83 28.03
C ILE A 947 -20.23 -21.42 26.69
N GLY A 948 -19.29 -21.97 25.92
CA GLY A 948 -19.58 -22.82 24.76
C GLY A 948 -19.88 -24.28 25.14
N LEU A 949 -20.38 -25.06 24.18
CA LEU A 949 -20.57 -26.52 24.33
C LEU A 949 -19.26 -27.31 24.51
N ASP A 950 -18.13 -26.68 24.15
CA ASP A 950 -16.77 -27.14 24.38
C ASP A 950 -16.23 -26.78 25.79
N GLY A 951 -17.05 -26.13 26.62
CA GLY A 951 -16.69 -25.63 27.95
C GLY A 951 -15.97 -24.28 27.94
N GLN A 952 -15.68 -23.68 26.79
CA GLN A 952 -14.87 -22.47 26.70
C GLN A 952 -15.60 -21.22 27.21
N PHE A 953 -14.88 -20.31 27.85
CA PHE A 953 -15.46 -19.11 28.44
C PHE A 953 -15.93 -18.10 27.37
N ARG A 954 -17.24 -17.81 27.35
CA ARG A 954 -17.85 -16.83 26.43
C ARG A 954 -18.01 -15.45 27.05
N HIS A 955 -18.70 -15.37 28.20
CA HIS A 955 -19.18 -14.10 28.75
C HIS A 955 -19.28 -14.11 30.28
N ALA A 956 -18.88 -13.01 30.91
CA ALA A 956 -19.13 -12.71 32.32
C ALA A 956 -19.99 -11.45 32.49
N GLY A 957 -19.52 -10.32 31.96
CA GLY A 957 -20.21 -9.03 32.07
C GLY A 957 -19.78 -8.07 30.98
N ILE A 958 -20.44 -6.91 30.94
CA ILE A 958 -20.15 -5.83 30.00
C ILE A 958 -19.42 -4.71 30.76
N VAL A 959 -18.40 -4.14 30.13
CA VAL A 959 -17.57 -3.04 30.63
C VAL A 959 -17.59 -1.85 29.67
N ALA A 960 -17.18 -0.68 30.13
CA ALA A 960 -16.94 0.50 29.29
C ALA A 960 -15.48 0.55 28.81
N HIS A 961 -15.25 0.45 27.50
CA HIS A 961 -13.95 0.64 26.87
C HIS A 961 -14.06 1.67 25.74
N ALA A 962 -13.09 2.59 25.64
CA ALA A 962 -13.07 3.67 24.64
C ALA A 962 -14.40 4.45 24.46
N GLY A 963 -15.19 4.62 25.55
CA GLY A 963 -16.51 5.27 25.51
C GLY A 963 -17.66 4.41 24.96
N ARG A 964 -17.47 3.09 24.85
CA ARG A 964 -18.42 2.10 24.29
C ARG A 964 -18.61 0.93 25.26
N PRO A 965 -19.78 0.26 25.23
CA PRO A 965 -19.98 -0.98 25.98
C PRO A 965 -19.38 -2.17 25.23
N GLU A 966 -18.57 -2.99 25.92
CA GLU A 966 -17.92 -4.17 25.37
C GLU A 966 -18.08 -5.39 26.30
N PRO A 967 -18.40 -6.59 25.77
CA PRO A 967 -18.49 -7.82 26.56
C PRO A 967 -17.12 -8.41 26.90
N VAL A 968 -16.93 -8.82 28.15
CA VAL A 968 -15.76 -9.56 28.62
C VAL A 968 -15.81 -10.99 28.08
N ARG A 969 -14.78 -11.37 27.31
CA ARG A 969 -14.63 -12.61 26.53
C ARG A 969 -13.31 -13.32 26.84
N GLU A 970 -13.08 -14.50 26.26
CA GLU A 970 -11.86 -15.33 26.44
C GLU A 970 -10.51 -14.57 26.38
N GLY A 971 -10.40 -13.58 25.48
CA GLY A 971 -9.22 -12.71 25.35
C GLY A 971 -8.96 -11.78 26.55
N ASN A 972 -9.87 -11.72 27.53
CA ASN A 972 -9.78 -10.88 28.72
C ASN A 972 -9.25 -11.65 29.96
N GLY A 973 -8.37 -12.62 29.75
CA GLY A 973 -7.66 -13.33 30.83
C GLY A 973 -8.19 -14.73 31.15
N GLY A 974 -8.71 -15.46 30.16
CA GLY A 974 -9.07 -16.87 30.31
C GLY A 974 -10.32 -17.13 31.15
N ALA A 975 -10.45 -18.34 31.67
CA ALA A 975 -11.66 -18.82 32.33
C ALA A 975 -11.85 -18.29 33.77
N GLU A 976 -10.76 -17.94 34.47
CA GLU A 976 -10.79 -17.27 35.78
C GLU A 976 -10.95 -15.75 35.61
N GLY A 977 -10.30 -15.16 34.59
CA GLY A 977 -10.21 -13.72 34.39
C GLY A 977 -9.23 -13.04 35.34
N TYR A 978 -8.79 -11.82 35.00
CA TYR A 978 -7.86 -11.02 35.82
C TYR A 978 -8.32 -10.92 37.29
N PHE A 979 -7.54 -11.49 38.22
CA PHE A 979 -7.89 -11.64 39.64
C PHE A 979 -9.32 -12.16 39.88
N PHE A 980 -9.67 -13.25 39.19
CA PHE A 980 -10.97 -13.93 39.26
C PHE A 980 -12.15 -13.09 38.73
N SER A 981 -11.89 -12.04 37.93
CA SER A 981 -12.94 -11.15 37.43
C SER A 981 -14.00 -11.81 36.54
N ALA A 982 -13.71 -12.98 35.95
CA ALA A 982 -14.70 -13.78 35.22
C ALA A 982 -15.30 -14.92 36.05
N ALA A 983 -14.84 -15.15 37.28
CA ALA A 983 -15.21 -16.33 38.09
C ALA A 983 -15.62 -16.03 39.55
N ALA A 984 -15.59 -14.76 39.97
CA ALA A 984 -16.07 -14.27 41.26
C ALA A 984 -17.34 -13.41 41.11
N ALA A 985 -18.23 -13.43 42.11
CA ALA A 985 -19.42 -12.59 42.12
C ALA A 985 -19.00 -11.12 42.29
N ARG A 986 -19.47 -10.23 41.43
CA ARG A 986 -19.01 -8.82 41.40
C ARG A 986 -19.96 -7.89 40.67
N ASN A 987 -19.69 -6.60 40.74
CA ASN A 987 -20.37 -5.60 39.92
C ASN A 987 -19.72 -5.41 38.54
N PHE A 988 -20.54 -5.06 37.56
CA PHE A 988 -20.19 -4.74 36.16
C PHE A 988 -20.99 -3.52 35.67
N LEU A 989 -20.65 -2.97 34.50
CA LEU A 989 -21.39 -1.86 33.90
C LEU A 989 -22.82 -2.30 33.51
N ALA A 990 -22.90 -3.49 32.87
CA ALA A 990 -24.10 -4.18 32.47
C ALA A 990 -23.85 -5.71 32.39
N VAL A 991 -24.90 -6.48 32.13
CA VAL A 991 -24.83 -7.93 31.82
C VAL A 991 -25.60 -8.19 30.52
N SER A 992 -25.27 -9.28 29.83
CA SER A 992 -25.89 -9.62 28.53
C SER A 992 -27.38 -9.93 28.66
N GLY A 993 -28.16 -9.42 27.71
CA GLY A 993 -29.57 -9.78 27.51
C GLY A 993 -29.81 -11.25 27.16
N GLU A 994 -28.77 -12.04 26.88
CA GLU A 994 -28.83 -13.50 26.76
C GLU A 994 -29.32 -14.17 28.06
N CYS A 995 -28.97 -13.63 29.24
CA CYS A 995 -29.49 -14.08 30.53
C CYS A 995 -29.47 -12.95 31.57
N LEU A 996 -30.64 -12.34 31.80
CA LEU A 996 -30.81 -11.15 32.64
C LEU A 996 -32.01 -11.30 33.57
N MET A 997 -31.75 -11.40 34.88
CA MET A 997 -32.78 -11.42 35.92
C MET A 997 -32.97 -10.04 36.56
N THR A 998 -34.19 -9.66 36.90
CA THR A 998 -34.54 -8.41 37.60
C THR A 998 -35.86 -8.54 38.37
N ARG A 999 -36.07 -7.72 39.41
CA ARG A 999 -37.36 -7.68 40.14
C ARG A 999 -38.46 -7.12 39.24
N ALA A 1000 -39.62 -7.80 39.18
CA ALA A 1000 -40.75 -7.40 38.32
C ALA A 1000 -41.27 -5.98 38.63
N GLU A 1001 -41.22 -5.57 39.90
CA GLU A 1001 -41.51 -4.20 40.29
C GLU A 1001 -40.45 -3.20 39.81
N ALA A 1002 -39.15 -3.50 39.97
CA ALA A 1002 -38.07 -2.61 39.52
C ALA A 1002 -38.06 -2.42 38.00
N PHE A 1003 -38.49 -3.44 37.25
CA PHE A 1003 -38.71 -3.38 35.81
C PHE A 1003 -39.93 -2.51 35.45
N ARG A 1004 -41.05 -2.68 36.15
CA ARG A 1004 -42.27 -1.86 35.98
C ARG A 1004 -42.01 -0.38 36.26
N VAL A 1005 -41.26 -0.09 37.33
CA VAL A 1005 -40.81 1.27 37.71
C VAL A 1005 -39.77 1.84 36.73
N ALA A 1006 -39.10 1.01 35.92
CA ALA A 1006 -38.26 1.48 34.81
C ALA A 1006 -39.06 2.00 33.61
N GLY A 1007 -40.33 1.59 33.47
CA GLY A 1007 -41.07 1.65 32.21
C GLY A 1007 -40.78 0.46 31.26
N GLY A 1008 -40.03 -0.54 31.72
CA GLY A 1008 -39.54 -1.66 30.92
C GLY A 1008 -38.26 -1.33 30.13
N LEU A 1009 -38.07 -2.02 29.01
CA LEU A 1009 -36.96 -1.82 28.06
C LEU A 1009 -37.28 -0.72 27.05
N ASP A 1010 -36.28 0.03 26.60
CA ASP A 1010 -36.45 0.99 25.50
C ASP A 1010 -36.72 0.23 24.18
N ALA A 1011 -37.96 0.33 23.69
CA ALA A 1011 -38.44 -0.40 22.51
C ALA A 1011 -37.92 0.18 21.18
N GLU A 1012 -37.24 1.33 21.22
CA GLU A 1012 -36.69 2.05 20.07
C GLU A 1012 -35.16 1.92 19.98
N LEU A 1013 -34.52 1.22 20.92
CA LEU A 1013 -33.18 0.66 20.74
C LEU A 1013 -33.29 -0.67 19.98
N GLY A 1014 -32.23 -1.01 19.25
CA GLY A 1014 -32.20 -2.15 18.35
C GLY A 1014 -31.92 -3.47 19.08
N ALA A 1015 -31.36 -4.43 18.34
CA ALA A 1015 -31.06 -5.74 18.88
C ALA A 1015 -29.82 -5.77 19.79
N GLY A 1016 -29.02 -4.70 19.86
CA GLY A 1016 -27.65 -4.74 20.40
C GLY A 1016 -27.35 -3.91 21.65
N LEU A 1017 -28.27 -3.08 22.17
CA LEU A 1017 -27.99 -2.16 23.30
C LEU A 1017 -29.11 -2.01 24.35
N TRP A 1018 -30.24 -2.72 24.23
CA TRP A 1018 -31.40 -2.57 25.13
C TRP A 1018 -31.14 -3.07 26.56
N ASP A 1019 -30.27 -4.06 26.71
CA ASP A 1019 -29.80 -4.68 27.95
C ASP A 1019 -28.83 -3.76 28.69
N VAL A 1020 -27.88 -3.18 27.96
CA VAL A 1020 -26.96 -2.16 28.48
C VAL A 1020 -27.72 -0.91 28.90
N ASP A 1021 -28.70 -0.44 28.11
CA ASP A 1021 -29.53 0.71 28.46
C ASP A 1021 -30.34 0.48 29.73
N TYR A 1022 -30.98 -0.69 29.88
CA TYR A 1022 -31.70 -1.06 31.10
C TYR A 1022 -30.75 -1.10 32.31
N CYS A 1023 -29.58 -1.74 32.18
CA CYS A 1023 -28.57 -1.80 33.24
C CYS A 1023 -28.08 -0.39 33.65
N LEU A 1024 -27.71 0.46 32.69
CA LEU A 1024 -27.32 1.85 32.97
C LEU A 1024 -28.49 2.65 33.57
N GLY A 1025 -29.73 2.38 33.16
CA GLY A 1025 -30.96 2.94 33.73
C GLY A 1025 -31.28 2.46 35.16
N ARG A 1026 -30.81 1.27 35.58
CA ARG A 1026 -30.86 0.82 36.99
C ARG A 1026 -29.72 1.42 37.80
N ARG A 1027 -28.50 1.50 37.25
CA ARG A 1027 -27.36 2.21 37.86
C ARG A 1027 -27.63 3.70 38.09
N ALA A 1028 -28.34 4.34 37.16
CA ALA A 1028 -28.78 5.73 37.30
C ALA A 1028 -29.76 5.96 38.47
N ALA A 1029 -30.43 4.90 38.94
CA ALA A 1029 -31.31 4.90 40.11
C ALA A 1029 -30.61 4.41 41.39
N GLY A 1030 -29.28 4.29 41.40
CA GLY A 1030 -28.49 3.85 42.56
C GLY A 1030 -28.42 2.33 42.75
N LEU A 1031 -29.02 1.52 41.86
CA LEU A 1031 -28.99 0.06 41.94
C LEU A 1031 -27.74 -0.51 41.29
N ARG A 1032 -27.21 -1.59 41.84
CA ARG A 1032 -26.06 -2.32 41.32
C ARG A 1032 -26.48 -3.40 40.33
N ILE A 1033 -25.60 -3.69 39.38
CA ILE A 1033 -25.67 -4.82 38.45
C ILE A 1033 -24.71 -5.88 38.96
N VAL A 1034 -25.15 -7.13 39.11
CA VAL A 1034 -24.36 -8.23 39.65
C VAL A 1034 -24.13 -9.29 38.58
N TYR A 1035 -22.91 -9.78 38.50
CA TYR A 1035 -22.58 -11.01 37.82
C TYR A 1035 -22.50 -12.15 38.85
N GLU A 1036 -23.18 -13.26 38.57
CA GLU A 1036 -23.17 -14.47 39.39
C GLU A 1036 -22.45 -15.60 38.62
N PRO A 1037 -21.17 -15.90 38.94
CA PRO A 1037 -20.36 -16.86 38.20
C PRO A 1037 -20.80 -18.31 38.39
N GLY A 1038 -21.50 -18.64 39.49
CA GLY A 1038 -22.03 -19.98 39.75
C GLY A 1038 -23.37 -20.26 39.07
N ALA A 1039 -23.97 -19.26 38.41
CA ALA A 1039 -25.07 -19.47 37.47
C ALA A 1039 -24.46 -19.70 36.08
N VAL A 1040 -24.19 -20.96 35.72
CA VAL A 1040 -23.48 -21.32 34.48
C VAL A 1040 -24.45 -21.86 33.43
N LEU A 1041 -24.43 -21.25 32.25
CA LEU A 1041 -25.23 -21.62 31.08
C LEU A 1041 -24.31 -21.85 29.86
N ALA A 1042 -24.55 -22.90 29.09
CA ALA A 1042 -23.88 -23.14 27.82
C ALA A 1042 -24.79 -22.70 26.66
N ASP A 1043 -24.25 -21.99 25.65
CA ASP A 1043 -25.00 -21.69 24.44
C ASP A 1043 -24.82 -22.78 23.38
N THR A 1044 -25.94 -23.27 22.85
CA THR A 1044 -26.01 -24.21 21.73
C THR A 1044 -25.81 -23.55 20.35
N ALA A 1045 -25.84 -22.23 20.25
CA ALA A 1045 -25.73 -21.50 18.98
C ALA A 1045 -24.29 -20.98 18.68
N PRO A 1046 -23.89 -20.91 17.39
CA PRO A 1046 -22.61 -20.33 17.00
C PRO A 1046 -22.59 -18.81 17.16
N ARG A 1047 -21.42 -18.29 17.59
CA ARG A 1047 -21.15 -16.88 17.91
C ARG A 1047 -21.65 -15.89 16.84
N ARG A 1048 -22.64 -15.07 17.19
CA ARG A 1048 -23.12 -13.94 16.37
C ARG A 1048 -22.45 -12.65 16.84
N ALA A 1049 -21.88 -11.89 15.92
CA ALA A 1049 -21.42 -10.53 16.22
C ALA A 1049 -22.63 -9.58 16.35
N PRO A 1050 -22.72 -8.76 17.41
CA PRO A 1050 -23.75 -7.72 17.51
C PRO A 1050 -23.67 -6.75 16.32
N ARG A 1051 -24.82 -6.45 15.71
CA ARG A 1051 -24.93 -5.46 14.62
C ARG A 1051 -25.70 -4.24 15.10
N THR A 1052 -25.00 -3.35 15.78
CA THR A 1052 -25.52 -2.03 16.17
C THR A 1052 -25.62 -1.12 14.96
N GLY A 1053 -26.76 -0.46 14.75
CA GLY A 1053 -26.91 0.52 13.66
C GLY A 1053 -26.17 1.84 13.95
N PRO A 1054 -25.66 2.59 12.95
CA PRO A 1054 -24.99 3.87 13.20
C PRO A 1054 -25.85 4.89 13.98
N GLY A 1055 -27.15 4.97 13.69
CA GLY A 1055 -28.09 5.83 14.43
C GLY A 1055 -28.43 5.32 15.85
N GLU A 1056 -28.41 4.00 16.06
CA GLU A 1056 -28.60 3.38 17.38
C GLU A 1056 -27.41 3.71 18.29
N ALA A 1057 -26.19 3.57 17.78
CA ALA A 1057 -24.96 3.94 18.47
C ALA A 1057 -24.92 5.45 18.80
N ALA A 1058 -25.36 6.32 17.88
CA ALA A 1058 -25.40 7.76 18.10
C ALA A 1058 -26.35 8.17 19.25
N ARG A 1059 -27.60 7.66 19.25
CA ARG A 1059 -28.58 7.91 20.33
C ARG A 1059 -28.10 7.36 21.68
N PHE A 1060 -27.47 6.19 21.68
CA PHE A 1060 -26.91 5.61 22.90
C PHE A 1060 -25.73 6.46 23.45
N ALA A 1061 -24.86 6.94 22.57
CA ALA A 1061 -23.75 7.83 22.94
C ALA A 1061 -24.25 9.19 23.46
N GLU A 1062 -25.31 9.77 22.88
CA GLU A 1062 -25.96 10.99 23.38
C GLU A 1062 -26.52 10.79 24.80
N ARG A 1063 -27.23 9.68 25.04
CA ARG A 1063 -27.86 9.39 26.34
C ARG A 1063 -26.85 9.02 27.43
N TRP A 1064 -25.80 8.26 27.09
CA TRP A 1064 -24.94 7.60 28.08
C TRP A 1064 -23.44 7.89 27.96
N GLY A 1065 -22.95 8.47 26.87
CA GLY A 1065 -21.51 8.61 26.57
C GLY A 1065 -20.69 9.18 27.73
N ALA A 1066 -21.14 10.30 28.32
CA ALA A 1066 -20.49 10.93 29.47
C ALA A 1066 -20.46 10.07 30.75
N ARG A 1067 -21.34 9.06 30.88
CA ARG A 1067 -21.40 8.11 31.99
C ARG A 1067 -20.65 6.79 31.73
N ILE A 1068 -20.18 6.57 30.49
CA ILE A 1068 -19.39 5.40 30.07
C ILE A 1068 -18.01 5.80 29.51
N ALA A 1069 -17.58 7.05 29.72
CA ALA A 1069 -16.23 7.50 29.38
C ALA A 1069 -15.13 6.73 30.15
N HIS A 1070 -15.46 6.22 31.34
CA HIS A 1070 -14.59 5.43 32.22
C HIS A 1070 -15.39 4.28 32.84
N ASP A 1071 -14.80 3.09 32.98
CA ASP A 1071 -15.48 1.98 33.67
C ASP A 1071 -15.38 2.12 35.21
N PRO A 1072 -16.51 1.98 35.96
CA PRO A 1072 -16.53 1.99 37.42
C PRO A 1072 -15.95 0.72 38.07
N TYR A 1073 -16.20 -0.46 37.50
CA TYR A 1073 -15.93 -1.78 38.08
C TYR A 1073 -14.85 -2.57 37.32
N TYR A 1074 -14.15 -1.92 36.40
CA TYR A 1074 -12.91 -2.37 35.79
C TYR A 1074 -11.90 -1.21 35.81
N ASN A 1075 -10.64 -1.50 36.14
CA ASN A 1075 -9.62 -0.46 36.21
C ASN A 1075 -9.06 -0.20 34.81
N GLU A 1076 -9.00 1.07 34.41
CA GLU A 1076 -8.53 1.45 33.07
C GLU A 1076 -7.10 0.99 32.78
N ALA A 1077 -6.26 0.85 33.80
CA ALA A 1077 -4.93 0.30 33.63
C ALA A 1077 -4.97 -1.11 33.02
N VAL A 1078 -5.94 -1.95 33.38
CA VAL A 1078 -6.13 -3.29 32.80
C VAL A 1078 -6.68 -3.19 31.38
N LEU A 1079 -7.67 -2.31 31.17
CA LEU A 1079 -8.29 -2.11 29.85
C LEU A 1079 -7.32 -1.54 28.81
N ARG A 1080 -6.26 -0.83 29.22
CA ARG A 1080 -5.23 -0.26 28.34
C ARG A 1080 -4.02 -1.19 28.10
N LEU A 1081 -3.83 -2.21 28.95
CA LEU A 1081 -2.68 -3.12 28.87
C LEU A 1081 -3.03 -4.49 28.25
N GLY A 1082 -4.32 -4.81 28.11
CA GLY A 1082 -4.78 -6.17 27.82
C GLY A 1082 -4.78 -7.02 29.10
N PRO A 1083 -5.87 -7.71 29.46
CA PRO A 1083 -5.90 -8.49 30.69
C PRO A 1083 -5.01 -9.74 30.55
N PRO A 1084 -4.11 -10.02 31.51
CA PRO A 1084 -3.28 -11.21 31.49
C PRO A 1084 -4.09 -12.46 31.84
N ASP A 1085 -3.54 -13.60 31.45
CA ASP A 1085 -3.85 -14.88 32.07
C ASP A 1085 -3.03 -15.03 33.37
N TYR A 1086 -3.69 -15.36 34.47
CA TYR A 1086 -3.05 -15.55 35.78
C TYR A 1086 -2.53 -16.99 35.97
N ASP A 1087 -2.94 -17.92 35.11
CA ASP A 1087 -2.77 -19.37 35.29
C ASP A 1087 -1.38 -19.87 34.81
N GLY A 1088 -0.36 -19.05 35.09
CA GLY A 1088 1.06 -19.43 34.99
C GLY A 1088 1.54 -20.34 36.12
N TRP A 1089 0.64 -20.76 37.02
CA TRP A 1089 0.90 -21.82 37.99
C TRP A 1089 0.63 -23.18 37.31
N PRO A 1090 1.55 -24.16 37.42
CA PRO A 1090 1.30 -25.48 36.86
C PRO A 1090 0.07 -26.12 37.52
N GLN A 1091 -0.89 -26.55 36.69
CA GLN A 1091 -1.95 -27.46 37.13
C GLN A 1091 -1.29 -28.77 37.59
N ALA A 1092 -1.69 -29.26 38.76
CA ALA A 1092 -1.07 -30.39 39.47
C ALA A 1092 -1.97 -31.63 39.47
#